data_AF-A0A7C5VGC6-F1
#
_entry.id   AF-A0A7C5VGC6-F1
#
_cell.length_a   1.000
_cell.length_b   1.000
_cell.length_c   1.000
_cell.angle_alpha   90.00
_cell.angle_beta   90.00
_cell.angle_gamma   90.00
#
_symmetry.space_group_name_H-M   'P 1'
#
loop_
_entity.id
_entity.type
_entity.pdbx_description
1 polymer ?
#
loop_
_entity_poly.entity_id
_entity_poly.type
_entity_poly.pdbx_seq_one_letter_code
_entity_poly.pdbx_strand_id
1 'polypeptide(L)'
;TCFRFVFVSIPFKSDKLGKRKKKEKEFNFKTTEEIEVPEKIIDQVIGQDKAVEIVKKAAQQRRHIFLIGLPGTGKSMIAKGMAEIMPIEDLEDVICAQNPVDENNPKIIVVKTYSPEVLEKIKRNEKLSPEELIGNGRKFILERKISKIRKTGSGRILITLLLFLILGILFLQLWSKTKISISLESIEKYSYIIAAVILGILILFSTYLFTSKLKFREEREEEFKLLIDNSNITSAPFVEATGAKAGALLGDVRHDPYQCFSNANICIFDGKGLSYIDMAKKVDEIISSSDSVIKRGDHEATYTDHLENQLFVIGEKGGVRPARVLSVNRQKCKSKLKLIQITTESGRQLTITKEHKVAVRDKDNDRDKDIGVVYKEARNLKEGEEVVVLDPVILDEWDVISTYPEEEKKSAYFYYKYLELRKNNPKWGYKRIAKALGISPGRVRWWHCNNSKPISIKNVEWLKSKKLLPLKIDNPKLPIIARILGATFGDGGIFANLNGIFLSSSEKDAIEEFKNDLINVFGEDIKKNNIIRRGGEYGRSWQILNTNRKIVRFFQALGAPVGNKTKIELKIPQWLTFNKCAEDEFFGALFGSELGVPKVHKEKNRLQTLDFCVTGKNELMNNRLEYLKQISQYLNSKEIKITDIYKKQAGEKTIFRLMISIKLDNVIRFFEKIDFHIKFHPLNISVPFKTLFYLTTNNLRAIICFDEFERLNPNKVSFETLLGFISLLKENNSCKVIIIVNENET
;
A
#
# COMPACT_ATOMS: atom_id res chain seq x y z
N THR A 1 -4.33 6.13 37.29
CA THR A 1 -4.95 7.47 37.17
C THR A 1 -6.30 7.34 36.48
N CYS A 2 -7.41 7.44 37.21
CA CYS A 2 -8.76 7.37 36.64
C CYS A 2 -9.07 8.68 35.88
N PHE A 3 -9.05 8.64 34.55
CA PHE A 3 -9.49 9.75 33.71
C PHE A 3 -11.02 9.92 33.83
N ARG A 4 -11.49 10.97 34.52
CA ARG A 4 -12.90 11.36 34.59
C ARG A 4 -13.24 12.23 33.38
N PHE A 5 -13.84 11.63 32.36
CA PHE A 5 -14.35 12.35 31.19
C PHE A 5 -15.71 13.01 31.48
N VAL A 6 -15.92 14.23 30.97
CA VAL A 6 -17.23 14.91 30.99
C VAL A 6 -17.80 14.92 29.57
N PHE A 7 -18.96 14.31 29.40
CA PHE A 7 -19.67 14.24 28.12
C PHE A 7 -20.62 15.44 27.98
N VAL A 8 -20.48 16.19 26.89
CA VAL A 8 -21.39 17.30 26.56
C VAL A 8 -22.00 17.04 25.18
N SER A 9 -23.29 16.68 25.17
CA SER A 9 -24.07 16.59 23.93
C SER A 9 -24.54 17.99 23.54
N ILE A 10 -24.23 18.42 22.31
CA ILE A 10 -24.70 19.69 21.75
C ILE A 10 -25.90 19.39 20.84
N PRO A 11 -27.15 19.55 21.33
CA PRO A 11 -28.32 19.31 20.48
C PRO A 11 -28.45 20.42 19.43
N PHE A 12 -28.77 20.03 18.20
CA PHE A 12 -29.25 20.96 17.18
C PHE A 12 -30.74 21.20 17.40
N LYS A 13 -31.11 22.31 18.04
CA LYS A 13 -32.49 22.78 17.99
C LYS A 13 -32.69 23.56 16.70
N SER A 14 -33.19 22.90 15.66
CA SER A 14 -34.04 23.61 14.70
C SER A 14 -35.36 23.86 15.43
N ASP A 15 -35.48 25.00 16.11
CA ASP A 15 -36.81 25.43 16.54
C ASP A 15 -37.61 25.72 15.26
N LYS A 16 -38.34 24.71 14.77
CA LYS A 16 -39.58 24.98 14.05
C LYS A 16 -40.37 25.88 14.99
N LEU A 17 -40.66 27.10 14.55
CA LEU A 17 -41.56 28.05 15.18
C LEU A 17 -42.91 27.35 15.47
N GLY A 18 -42.98 26.70 16.63
CA GLY A 18 -44.13 26.00 17.16
C GLY A 18 -44.56 26.72 18.44
N LYS A 19 -45.36 27.78 18.24
CA LYS A 19 -46.20 28.49 19.20
C LYS A 19 -45.92 28.20 20.69
N ARG A 20 -44.95 28.92 21.26
CA ARG A 20 -45.02 29.38 22.66
C ARG A 20 -45.14 30.89 22.64
N LYS A 21 -46.27 31.43 23.10
CA LYS A 21 -46.44 32.85 23.40
C LYS A 21 -45.41 33.24 24.48
N LYS A 22 -44.23 33.71 24.06
CA LYS A 22 -43.36 34.55 24.88
C LYS A 22 -43.59 35.97 24.41
N LYS A 23 -43.89 36.88 25.35
CA LYS A 23 -43.99 38.33 25.10
C LYS A 23 -42.83 38.79 24.22
N GLU A 24 -43.14 39.39 23.08
CA GLU A 24 -42.18 40.13 22.28
C GLU A 24 -41.59 41.23 23.17
N LYS A 25 -40.28 41.15 23.44
CA LYS A 25 -39.53 42.33 23.88
C LYS A 25 -39.25 43.12 22.62
N GLU A 26 -39.77 44.34 22.55
CA GLU A 26 -39.32 45.32 21.56
C GLU A 26 -37.80 45.48 21.71
N PHE A 27 -37.07 45.27 20.61
CA PHE A 27 -35.63 45.48 20.57
C PHE A 27 -35.38 46.95 20.25
N ASN A 28 -34.85 47.71 21.21
CA ASN A 28 -34.50 49.14 21.08
C ASN A 28 -33.06 49.32 20.59
N PHE A 29 -32.76 48.94 19.34
CA PHE A 29 -31.48 49.33 18.70
C PHE A 29 -31.74 49.72 17.25
N LYS A 30 -31.07 50.77 16.77
CA LYS A 30 -31.23 51.28 15.39
C LYS A 30 -30.23 50.66 14.42
N THR A 31 -29.03 50.31 14.88
CA THR A 31 -27.99 49.67 14.06
C THR A 31 -27.31 48.52 14.82
N THR A 32 -26.69 47.59 14.08
CA THR A 32 -25.98 46.44 14.64
C THR A 32 -24.68 46.81 15.37
N GLU A 33 -24.21 48.05 15.23
CA GLU A 33 -23.03 48.57 15.94
C GLU A 33 -23.33 48.88 17.42
N GLU A 34 -24.60 49.08 17.77
CA GLU A 34 -25.05 49.35 19.15
C GLU A 34 -25.08 48.08 20.03
N ILE A 35 -24.74 46.91 19.46
CA ILE A 35 -24.75 45.62 20.16
C ILE A 35 -23.35 45.36 20.74
N GLU A 36 -23.22 45.47 22.05
CA GLU A 36 -21.99 45.12 22.77
C GLU A 36 -21.69 43.62 22.62
N VAL A 37 -20.57 43.30 21.96
CA VAL A 37 -20.07 41.91 21.84
C VAL A 37 -19.21 41.59 23.07
N PRO A 38 -19.50 40.49 23.80
CA PRO A 38 -18.69 40.09 24.95
C PRO A 38 -17.21 39.88 24.60
N GLU A 39 -16.29 40.31 25.46
CA GLU A 39 -14.85 40.19 25.21
C GLU A 39 -14.37 38.73 25.14
N LYS A 40 -14.93 37.84 25.98
CA LYS A 40 -14.53 36.43 26.05
C LYS A 40 -15.23 35.60 24.99
N ILE A 41 -14.47 34.74 24.30
CA ILE A 41 -15.00 33.90 23.20
C ILE A 41 -16.10 32.96 23.72
N ILE A 42 -15.98 32.47 24.96
CA ILE A 42 -16.96 31.55 25.54
C ILE A 42 -18.34 32.20 25.73
N ASP A 43 -18.39 33.52 25.93
CA ASP A 43 -19.62 34.28 26.14
C ASP A 43 -20.25 34.74 24.81
N GLN A 44 -19.52 34.60 23.69
CA GLN A 44 -20.02 34.82 22.34
C GLN A 44 -20.77 33.60 21.76
N VAL A 45 -20.79 32.46 22.47
CA VAL A 45 -21.48 31.23 22.03
C VAL A 45 -22.98 31.34 22.28
N ILE A 46 -23.75 31.59 21.22
CA ILE A 46 -25.21 31.78 21.31
C ILE A 46 -25.97 30.46 21.21
N GLY A 47 -26.98 30.25 22.07
CA GLY A 47 -27.93 29.13 21.98
C GLY A 47 -27.41 27.80 22.56
N GLN A 48 -26.27 27.81 23.24
CA GLN A 48 -25.64 26.63 23.86
C GLN A 48 -25.31 26.86 25.35
N ASP A 49 -26.19 27.55 26.08
CA ASP A 49 -25.97 28.00 27.47
C ASP A 49 -25.51 26.87 28.40
N LYS A 50 -26.14 25.69 28.27
CA LYS A 50 -25.79 24.50 29.06
C LYS A 50 -24.39 23.96 28.74
N ALA A 51 -23.98 24.01 27.47
CA ALA A 51 -22.64 23.58 27.07
C ALA A 51 -21.59 24.55 27.59
N VAL A 52 -21.85 25.86 27.48
CA VAL A 52 -21.01 26.92 28.05
C VAL A 52 -20.84 26.75 29.56
N GLU A 53 -21.92 26.51 30.30
CA GLU A 53 -21.86 26.30 31.76
C GLU A 53 -21.01 25.09 32.14
N ILE A 54 -21.19 23.96 31.44
CA ILE A 54 -20.40 22.74 31.69
C ILE A 54 -18.93 22.95 31.35
N VAL A 55 -18.65 23.66 30.25
CA VAL A 55 -17.28 23.96 29.80
C VAL A 55 -16.57 24.88 30.79
N LYS A 56 -17.26 25.90 31.32
CA LYS A 56 -16.72 26.76 32.40
C LYS A 56 -16.36 25.93 33.64
N LYS A 57 -17.26 25.04 34.08
CA LYS A 57 -17.03 24.14 35.22
C LYS A 57 -15.88 23.16 34.95
N ALA A 58 -15.81 22.61 33.75
CA ALA A 58 -14.78 21.65 33.37
C ALA A 58 -13.40 22.30 33.18
N ALA A 59 -13.32 23.54 32.69
CA ALA A 59 -12.09 24.32 32.62
C ALA A 59 -11.53 24.61 34.03
N GLN A 60 -12.38 25.06 34.96
CA GLN A 60 -12.00 25.28 36.37
C GLN A 60 -11.49 24.00 37.04
N GLN A 61 -12.15 22.86 36.75
CA GLN A 61 -11.82 21.56 37.32
C GLN A 61 -10.77 20.77 36.51
N ARG A 62 -10.20 21.36 35.45
CA ARG A 62 -9.19 20.76 34.57
C ARG A 62 -9.59 19.39 34.03
N ARG A 63 -10.87 19.25 33.66
CA ARG A 63 -11.40 18.01 33.11
C ARG A 63 -11.26 17.97 31.61
N HIS A 64 -11.00 16.78 31.07
CA HIS A 64 -11.11 16.55 29.64
C HIS A 64 -12.57 16.71 29.21
N ILE A 65 -12.79 17.53 28.19
CA ILE A 65 -14.11 17.73 27.60
C ILE A 65 -14.17 17.03 26.26
N PHE A 66 -15.24 16.27 26.06
CA PHE A 66 -15.56 15.68 24.77
C PHE A 66 -16.80 16.37 24.18
N LEU A 67 -16.61 17.10 23.07
CA LEU A 67 -17.66 17.88 22.40
C LEU A 67 -18.23 17.10 21.21
N ILE A 68 -19.49 16.66 21.31
CA ILE A 68 -20.19 15.93 20.24
C ILE A 68 -21.32 16.79 19.69
N GLY A 69 -21.36 16.98 18.37
CA GLY A 69 -22.44 17.68 17.68
C GLY A 69 -22.24 17.73 16.16
N LEU A 70 -23.31 18.04 15.42
CA LEU A 70 -23.29 18.21 13.96
C LEU A 70 -22.27 19.28 13.52
N PRO A 71 -21.68 19.21 12.32
CA PRO A 71 -20.81 20.27 11.81
C PRO A 71 -21.52 21.64 11.85
N GLY A 72 -20.78 22.71 12.17
CA GLY A 72 -21.33 24.07 12.28
C GLY A 72 -21.96 24.45 13.62
N THR A 73 -22.02 23.55 14.62
CA THR A 73 -22.62 23.84 15.95
C THR A 73 -21.73 24.61 16.94
N GLY A 74 -20.67 25.28 16.48
CA GLY A 74 -19.79 26.05 17.36
C GLY A 74 -18.83 25.23 18.25
N LYS A 75 -18.57 23.95 17.94
CA LYS A 75 -17.64 23.09 18.73
C LYS A 75 -16.23 23.68 18.87
N SER A 76 -15.61 24.11 17.77
CA SER A 76 -14.28 24.73 17.80
C SER A 76 -14.29 26.04 18.57
N MET A 77 -15.37 26.83 18.48
CA MET A 77 -15.54 28.08 19.23
C MET A 77 -15.65 27.84 20.74
N ILE A 78 -16.41 26.82 21.16
CA ILE A 78 -16.51 26.40 22.57
C ILE A 78 -15.16 25.88 23.08
N ALA A 79 -14.44 25.08 22.30
CA ALA A 79 -13.12 24.56 22.66
C ALA A 79 -12.08 25.68 22.79
N LYS A 80 -12.10 26.65 21.87
CA LYS A 80 -11.25 27.84 21.92
C LYS A 80 -11.57 28.71 23.14
N GLY A 81 -12.85 28.93 23.42
CA GLY A 81 -13.31 29.63 24.63
C GLY A 81 -12.96 28.91 25.93
N MET A 82 -12.89 27.57 25.92
CA MET A 82 -12.39 26.79 27.06
C MET A 82 -10.90 27.03 27.32
N ALA A 83 -10.08 27.00 26.27
CA ALA A 83 -8.63 27.23 26.38
C ALA A 83 -8.30 28.62 26.93
N GLU A 84 -9.10 29.63 26.56
CA GLU A 84 -8.99 31.00 27.06
C GLU A 84 -9.27 31.12 28.57
N ILE A 85 -10.25 30.37 29.10
CA ILE A 85 -10.66 30.45 30.52
C ILE A 85 -9.95 29.42 31.42
N MET A 86 -9.10 28.56 30.87
CA MET A 86 -8.35 27.58 31.66
C MET A 86 -7.35 28.28 32.60
N PRO A 87 -7.20 27.79 33.84
CA PRO A 87 -6.24 28.37 34.77
C PRO A 87 -4.81 28.20 34.23
N ILE A 88 -4.00 29.25 34.38
CA ILE A 88 -2.61 29.31 33.90
C ILE A 88 -1.75 28.32 34.69
N GLU A 89 -1.12 27.39 33.98
CA GLU A 89 -0.17 26.41 34.52
C GLU A 89 1.14 26.40 33.74
N ASP A 90 2.10 25.61 34.22
CA ASP A 90 3.42 25.42 33.64
C ASP A 90 3.29 24.94 32.18
N LEU A 91 3.36 25.88 31.24
CA LEU A 91 3.48 25.57 29.82
C LEU A 91 4.81 24.87 29.57
N GLU A 92 4.85 24.00 28.57
CA GLU A 92 6.05 23.26 28.18
C GLU A 92 6.40 23.56 26.72
N ASP A 93 7.64 23.93 26.47
CA ASP A 93 8.22 24.02 25.14
C ASP A 93 8.76 22.64 24.74
N VAL A 94 8.54 22.25 23.49
CA VAL A 94 8.96 20.94 22.96
C VAL A 94 10.04 21.15 21.92
N ILE A 95 11.20 20.53 22.14
CA ILE A 95 12.37 20.60 21.27
C ILE A 95 12.62 19.21 20.68
N CYS A 96 12.79 19.15 19.37
CA CYS A 96 13.19 17.96 18.65
C CYS A 96 14.68 18.04 18.34
N ALA A 97 15.43 17.02 18.75
CA ALA A 97 16.83 16.84 18.41
C ALA A 97 17.00 15.59 17.53
N GLN A 98 17.96 15.63 16.62
CA GLN A 98 18.29 14.45 15.83
C GLN A 98 18.77 13.32 16.77
N ASN A 99 18.30 12.11 16.50
CA ASN A 99 18.77 10.93 17.18
C ASN A 99 19.82 10.23 16.29
N PRO A 100 21.12 10.27 16.65
CA PRO A 100 22.17 9.67 15.83
C PRO A 100 22.15 8.13 15.83
N VAL A 101 21.40 7.50 16.75
CA VAL A 101 21.28 6.05 16.89
C VAL A 101 20.11 5.49 16.08
N ASP A 102 18.99 6.22 16.03
CA ASP A 102 17.78 5.82 15.29
C ASP A 102 17.16 7.05 14.61
N GLU A 103 17.40 7.16 13.30
CA GLU A 103 16.96 8.28 12.48
C GLU A 103 15.43 8.40 12.41
N ASN A 104 14.69 7.31 12.61
CA ASN A 104 13.22 7.31 12.59
C ASN A 104 12.59 7.67 13.94
N ASN A 105 13.40 7.80 15.00
CA ASN A 105 12.94 8.11 16.34
C ASN A 105 13.68 9.33 16.90
N PRO A 106 13.26 10.56 16.58
CA PRO A 106 13.92 11.77 17.03
C PRO A 106 13.84 11.92 18.56
N LYS A 107 14.88 12.52 19.16
CA LYS A 107 14.88 12.79 20.61
C LYS A 107 13.98 13.99 20.90
N ILE A 108 12.95 13.77 21.70
CA ILE A 108 12.05 14.84 22.17
C ILE A 108 12.50 15.30 23.56
N ILE A 109 12.79 16.59 23.68
CA ILE A 109 13.17 17.26 24.93
C ILE A 109 12.03 18.21 25.29
N VAL A 110 11.50 18.06 26.50
CA VAL A 110 10.42 18.89 27.03
C VAL A 110 10.99 19.77 28.13
N VAL A 111 10.78 21.08 28.04
CA VAL A 111 11.24 22.05 29.04
C VAL A 111 10.11 22.99 29.42
N LYS A 112 9.99 23.36 30.70
CA LYS A 112 8.99 24.36 31.12
C LYS A 112 9.24 25.69 30.42
N THR A 113 8.24 26.26 29.77
CA THR A 113 8.30 27.53 29.05
C THR A 113 8.74 28.67 29.96
N TYR A 114 8.17 28.77 31.16
CA TYR A 114 8.50 29.83 32.12
C TYR A 114 9.13 29.26 33.39
N SER A 115 10.00 30.05 34.02
CA SER A 115 10.53 29.73 35.34
C SER A 115 9.43 29.88 36.42
N PRO A 116 9.55 29.20 37.57
CA PRO A 116 8.58 29.31 38.66
C PRO A 116 8.31 30.76 39.10
N GLU A 117 9.35 31.60 39.13
CA GLU A 117 9.25 33.03 39.48
C GLU A 117 8.39 33.81 38.48
N VAL A 118 8.59 33.57 37.19
CA VAL A 118 7.82 34.20 36.11
C VAL A 118 6.36 33.74 36.13
N LEU A 119 6.13 32.45 36.43
CA LEU A 119 4.78 31.89 36.58
C LEU A 119 4.02 32.50 37.75
N GLU A 120 4.67 32.81 38.87
CA GLU A 120 4.03 33.52 39.98
C GLU A 120 3.62 34.94 39.60
N LYS A 121 4.47 35.66 38.85
CA LYS A 121 4.14 37.00 38.33
C LYS A 121 2.94 36.94 37.36
N ILE A 122 2.92 35.95 36.47
CA ILE A 122 1.79 35.74 35.54
C ILE A 122 0.50 35.43 36.33
N LYS A 123 0.56 34.56 37.35
CA LYS A 123 -0.60 34.25 38.21
C LYS A 123 -1.13 35.45 38.99
N ARG A 124 -0.26 36.43 39.29
CA ARG A 124 -0.63 37.70 39.95
C ARG A 124 -1.05 38.79 38.97
N ASN A 125 -1.11 38.52 37.67
CA ASN A 125 -1.39 39.49 36.60
C ASN A 125 -0.42 40.69 36.62
N GLU A 126 0.84 40.47 36.99
CA GLU A 126 1.87 41.51 36.96
C GLU A 126 2.38 41.72 35.52
N LYS A 127 2.79 42.96 35.18
CA LYS A 127 3.39 43.27 33.88
C LYS A 127 4.78 42.64 33.77
N LEU A 128 4.96 41.76 32.78
CA LEU A 128 6.25 41.11 32.52
C LEU A 128 7.08 41.89 31.49
N SER A 129 8.40 41.83 31.64
CA SER A 129 9.32 42.37 30.64
C SER A 129 9.36 41.50 29.38
N PRO A 130 9.70 42.06 28.21
CA PRO A 130 9.83 41.28 26.97
C PRO A 130 10.82 40.11 27.05
N GLU A 131 11.82 40.18 27.92
CA GLU A 131 12.83 39.12 28.12
C GLU A 131 12.33 37.96 29.00
N GLU A 132 11.45 38.26 29.96
CA GLU A 132 10.76 37.25 30.78
C GLU A 132 9.70 36.48 29.99
N LEU A 133 9.16 37.09 28.93
CA LEU A 133 8.19 36.45 28.03
C LEU A 133 8.81 35.45 27.04
N ILE A 134 10.14 35.43 26.92
CA ILE A 134 10.86 34.46 26.08
C ILE A 134 10.91 33.10 26.79
N GLY A 135 10.34 32.08 26.15
CA GLY A 135 10.29 30.71 26.65
C GLY A 135 11.68 30.08 26.80
N ASN A 136 11.84 29.23 27.82
CA ASN A 136 13.10 28.55 28.09
C ASN A 136 13.55 27.64 26.93
N GLY A 137 12.62 27.10 26.13
CA GLY A 137 12.98 26.33 24.93
C GLY A 137 13.68 27.17 23.87
N ARG A 138 13.26 28.43 23.73
CA ARG A 138 13.90 29.41 22.85
C ARG A 138 15.24 29.89 23.40
N LYS A 139 15.33 30.12 24.73
CA LYS A 139 16.60 30.41 25.42
C LYS A 139 17.61 29.28 25.23
N PHE A 140 17.19 28.03 25.39
CA PHE A 140 18.02 26.84 25.18
C PHE A 140 18.62 26.78 23.77
N ILE A 141 17.81 27.03 22.73
CA ILE A 141 18.31 27.03 21.34
C ILE A 141 19.26 28.20 21.09
N LEU A 142 18.96 29.39 21.62
CA LEU A 142 19.83 30.57 21.50
C LEU A 142 21.18 30.35 22.19
N GLU A 143 21.19 29.81 23.41
CA GLU A 143 22.41 29.44 24.13
C GLU A 143 23.24 28.42 23.36
N ARG A 144 22.59 27.38 22.79
CA ARG A 144 23.28 26.39 21.96
C ARG A 144 23.84 27.03 20.68
N LYS A 145 23.11 27.92 20.01
CA LYS A 145 23.62 28.69 18.85
C LYS A 145 24.81 29.58 19.22
N ILE A 146 24.75 30.29 20.34
CA ILE A 146 25.86 31.14 20.83
C ILE A 146 27.07 30.29 21.23
N SER A 147 26.85 29.14 21.87
CA SER A 147 27.92 28.19 22.22
C SER A 147 28.58 27.58 20.98
N LYS A 148 27.83 27.36 19.89
CA LYS A 148 28.39 26.98 18.58
C LYS A 148 29.35 28.07 18.09
N ILE A 149 28.91 29.33 18.04
CA ILE A 149 29.74 30.47 17.61
C ILE A 149 31.02 30.61 18.45
N ARG A 150 30.94 30.44 19.78
CA ARG A 150 32.13 30.47 20.66
C ARG A 150 33.09 29.30 20.40
N LYS A 151 32.59 28.11 20.05
CA LYS A 151 33.42 26.95 19.67
C LYS A 151 34.04 27.07 18.27
N THR A 152 33.39 27.78 17.34
CA THR A 152 33.88 28.02 15.98
C THR A 152 35.11 28.94 15.92
N GLY A 153 35.54 29.52 17.05
CA GLY A 153 36.96 29.80 17.30
C GLY A 153 37.70 30.68 16.29
N SER A 154 37.05 31.70 15.72
CA SER A 154 37.73 32.75 14.93
C SER A 154 38.83 33.46 15.75
N GLY A 155 38.64 33.60 17.07
CA GLY A 155 39.66 34.15 17.97
C GLY A 155 40.90 33.27 18.16
N ARG A 156 40.78 31.94 18.06
CA ARG A 156 41.94 31.03 18.19
C ARG A 156 42.87 31.12 16.99
N ILE A 157 42.31 31.30 15.79
CA ILE A 157 43.05 31.48 14.54
C ILE A 157 43.82 32.80 14.55
N LEU A 158 43.21 33.87 15.06
CA LEU A 158 43.84 35.18 15.18
C LEU A 158 45.01 35.16 16.19
N ILE A 159 44.84 34.43 17.30
CA ILE A 159 45.89 34.26 18.33
C ILE A 159 47.07 33.43 17.79
N THR A 160 46.83 32.31 17.08
CA THR A 160 47.93 31.53 16.48
C THR A 160 48.67 32.32 15.39
N LEU A 161 47.96 33.10 14.56
CA LEU A 161 48.57 33.99 13.57
C LEU A 161 49.50 35.03 14.23
N LEU A 162 49.05 35.65 15.32
CA LEU A 162 49.88 36.57 16.12
C LEU A 162 51.11 35.86 16.71
N LEU A 163 50.96 34.62 17.16
CA LEU A 163 52.07 33.84 17.75
C LEU A 163 53.14 33.48 16.72
N PHE A 164 52.73 33.12 15.49
CA PHE A 164 53.66 32.88 14.37
C PHE A 164 54.33 34.16 13.88
N LEU A 165 53.62 35.29 13.89
CA LEU A 165 54.19 36.60 13.56
C LEU A 165 55.29 36.98 14.58
N ILE A 166 55.01 36.79 15.87
CA ILE A 166 55.95 37.06 16.96
C ILE A 166 57.18 36.13 16.88
N LEU A 167 56.98 34.83 16.61
CA LEU A 167 58.07 33.88 16.39
C LEU A 167 58.93 34.24 15.16
N GLY A 168 58.30 34.71 14.08
CA GLY A 168 59.01 35.19 12.89
C GLY A 168 59.86 36.43 13.16
N ILE A 169 59.33 37.38 13.94
CA ILE A 169 60.06 38.60 14.35
C ILE A 169 61.22 38.25 15.29
N LEU A 170 61.01 37.35 16.26
CA LEU A 170 62.07 36.85 17.14
C LEU A 170 63.17 36.13 16.37
N PHE A 171 62.80 35.33 15.36
CA PHE A 171 63.76 34.67 14.48
C PHE A 171 64.61 35.67 13.68
N LEU A 172 63.99 36.72 13.13
CA LEU A 172 64.69 37.82 12.45
C LEU A 172 65.66 38.56 13.39
N GLN A 173 65.26 38.79 14.66
CA GLN A 173 66.12 39.43 15.67
C GLN A 173 67.29 38.55 16.13
N LEU A 174 67.09 37.23 16.23
CA LEU A 174 68.17 36.28 16.52
C LEU A 174 69.15 36.20 15.35
N TRP A 175 68.64 36.26 14.12
CA TRP A 175 69.45 36.23 12.91
C TRP A 175 70.26 37.52 12.71
N SER A 176 69.70 38.69 13.09
CA SER A 176 70.43 39.96 12.99
C SER A 176 71.60 40.08 13.99
N LYS A 177 71.66 39.23 15.04
CA LYS A 177 72.76 39.23 16.02
C LYS A 177 73.98 38.41 15.60
N THR A 178 73.87 37.54 14.60
CA THR A 178 75.04 36.91 14.00
C THR A 178 75.72 37.95 13.11
N LYS A 179 76.90 38.46 13.52
CA LYS A 179 77.68 39.45 12.77
C LYS A 179 78.09 38.91 11.39
N ILE A 180 77.23 39.09 10.40
CA ILE A 180 77.52 38.88 8.98
C ILE A 180 77.35 40.24 8.32
N SER A 181 78.46 40.86 7.94
CA SER A 181 78.47 42.10 7.15
C SER A 181 78.00 41.81 5.73
N ILE A 182 76.82 42.29 5.39
CA ILE A 182 76.16 42.07 4.08
C ILE A 182 76.73 43.08 3.07
N SER A 183 77.53 42.61 2.12
CA SER A 183 77.85 43.32 0.86
C SER A 183 76.85 42.91 -0.23
N LEU A 184 76.58 43.79 -1.20
CA LEU A 184 75.55 43.62 -2.25
C LEU A 184 75.67 42.33 -3.10
N GLU A 185 76.83 41.67 -3.16
CA GLU A 185 77.02 40.36 -3.82
C GLU A 185 76.49 39.16 -3.02
N SER A 186 76.19 39.32 -1.73
CA SER A 186 75.78 38.21 -0.86
C SER A 186 74.28 37.89 -0.88
N ILE A 187 73.46 38.71 -1.56
CA ILE A 187 72.00 38.54 -1.63
C ILE A 187 71.62 37.29 -2.43
N GLU A 188 72.35 36.93 -3.49
CA GLU A 188 72.07 35.72 -4.28
C GLU A 188 72.34 34.44 -3.49
N LYS A 189 73.40 34.43 -2.65
CA LYS A 189 73.81 33.24 -1.89
C LYS A 189 72.81 32.85 -0.79
N TYR A 190 72.17 33.83 -0.16
CA TYR A 190 71.20 33.60 0.92
C TYR A 190 69.74 33.58 0.44
N SER A 191 69.48 33.92 -0.82
CA SER A 191 68.14 33.90 -1.42
C SER A 191 67.44 32.54 -1.29
N TYR A 192 68.18 31.44 -1.48
CA TYR A 192 67.66 30.08 -1.35
C TYR A 192 67.29 29.71 0.09
N ILE A 193 68.05 30.19 1.08
CA ILE A 193 67.77 29.94 2.49
C ILE A 193 66.55 30.73 2.94
N ILE A 194 66.43 31.99 2.51
CA ILE A 194 65.25 32.84 2.76
C ILE A 194 64.01 32.22 2.10
N ALA A 195 64.13 31.77 0.84
CA ALA A 195 63.05 31.10 0.14
C ALA A 195 62.64 29.78 0.82
N ALA A 196 63.60 28.99 1.32
CA ALA A 196 63.32 27.75 2.04
C ALA A 196 62.60 27.98 3.38
N VAL A 197 62.94 29.05 4.12
CA VAL A 197 62.25 29.42 5.37
C VAL A 197 60.83 29.89 5.08
N ILE A 198 60.64 30.74 4.06
CA ILE A 198 59.31 31.20 3.63
C ILE A 198 58.45 30.02 3.17
N LEU A 199 59.04 29.10 2.40
CA LEU A 199 58.37 27.88 1.95
C LEU A 199 58.02 26.96 3.13
N GLY A 200 58.92 26.81 4.11
CA GLY A 200 58.66 26.05 5.34
C GLY A 200 57.51 26.62 6.16
N ILE A 201 57.44 27.95 6.31
CA ILE A 201 56.33 28.63 6.97
C ILE A 201 55.03 28.45 6.17
N LEU A 202 55.07 28.55 4.84
CA LEU A 202 53.93 28.31 3.96
C LEU A 202 53.42 26.86 4.02
N ILE A 203 54.33 25.89 4.12
CA ILE A 203 53.99 24.47 4.26
C ILE A 203 53.39 24.20 5.64
N LEU A 204 53.96 24.77 6.71
CA LEU A 204 53.39 24.65 8.07
C LEU A 204 52.02 25.34 8.17
N PHE A 205 51.86 26.50 7.52
CA PHE A 205 50.59 27.21 7.45
C PHE A 205 49.55 26.43 6.65
N SER A 206 49.93 25.87 5.49
CA SER A 206 49.03 25.07 4.66
C SER A 206 48.64 23.75 5.32
N THR A 207 49.58 23.08 6.01
CA THR A 207 49.29 21.86 6.79
C THR A 207 48.43 22.15 8.02
N TYR A 208 48.58 23.29 8.69
CA TYR A 208 47.66 23.73 9.75
C TYR A 208 46.26 24.03 9.22
N LEU A 209 46.14 24.73 8.09
CA LEU A 209 44.86 24.97 7.41
C LEU A 209 44.20 23.67 6.93
N PHE A 210 45.01 22.70 6.51
CA PHE A 210 44.53 21.40 6.05
C PHE A 210 44.07 20.50 7.21
N THR A 211 44.83 20.44 8.31
CA THR A 211 44.47 19.68 9.52
C THR A 211 43.28 20.29 10.26
N SER A 212 43.16 21.62 10.28
CA SER A 212 41.95 22.29 10.78
C SER A 212 40.72 21.95 9.92
N LYS A 213 40.84 21.91 8.57
CA LYS A 213 39.75 21.45 7.69
C LYS A 213 39.41 19.96 7.84
N LEU A 214 40.38 19.10 8.17
CA LEU A 214 40.15 17.67 8.38
C LEU A 214 39.41 17.39 9.70
N LYS A 215 39.69 18.13 10.78
CA LYS A 215 38.95 18.00 12.05
C LYS A 215 37.49 18.46 11.98
N PHE A 216 37.11 19.22 10.95
CA PHE A 216 35.73 19.64 10.71
C PHE A 216 34.84 18.55 10.09
N ARG A 217 35.39 17.38 9.75
CA ARG A 217 34.66 16.38 8.94
C ARG A 217 34.00 15.25 9.75
N GLU A 218 34.13 15.20 11.08
CA GLU A 218 33.63 14.07 11.89
C GLU A 218 32.65 14.39 13.04
N GLU A 219 32.37 15.65 13.40
CA GLU A 219 31.27 15.93 14.33
C GLU A 219 29.95 16.08 13.55
N ARG A 220 29.15 15.00 13.49
CA ARG A 220 27.76 15.10 12.99
C ARG A 220 26.99 16.10 13.85
N GLU A 221 26.49 17.15 13.22
CA GLU A 221 25.86 18.28 13.91
C GLU A 221 24.54 17.88 14.57
N GLU A 222 24.45 17.94 15.91
CA GLU A 222 23.15 17.92 16.59
C GLU A 222 22.40 19.22 16.26
N GLU A 223 21.39 19.12 15.40
CA GLU A 223 20.44 20.20 15.10
C GLU A 223 19.22 20.09 16.04
N PHE A 224 18.93 21.17 16.77
CA PHE A 224 17.77 21.29 17.65
C PHE A 224 16.71 22.16 16.98
N LYS A 225 15.49 21.66 16.86
CA LYS A 225 14.33 22.37 16.30
C LYS A 225 13.27 22.56 17.37
N LEU A 226 12.79 23.80 17.54
CA LEU A 226 11.66 24.10 18.43
C LEU A 226 10.37 23.68 17.72
N LEU A 227 9.68 22.67 18.24
CA LEU A 227 8.42 22.18 17.68
C LEU A 227 7.22 22.93 18.26
N ILE A 228 7.26 23.22 19.55
CA ILE A 228 6.24 24.01 20.25
C ILE A 228 6.98 25.14 20.97
N ASP A 229 6.72 26.38 20.53
CA ASP A 229 7.21 27.61 21.15
C ASP A 229 6.03 28.29 21.86
N ASN A 230 5.98 28.23 23.18
CA ASN A 230 4.98 28.95 23.96
C ASN A 230 5.48 30.33 24.42
N SER A 231 6.54 30.88 23.82
CA SER A 231 6.97 32.27 24.08
C SER A 231 5.81 33.24 23.86
N ASN A 232 5.66 34.19 24.77
CA ASN A 232 4.56 35.17 24.83
C ASN A 232 3.14 34.59 25.05
N ILE A 233 2.98 33.27 25.28
CA ILE A 233 1.67 32.67 25.52
C ILE A 233 1.43 32.58 27.03
N THR A 234 0.43 33.29 27.54
CA THR A 234 0.07 33.29 28.97
C THR A 234 -1.22 32.50 29.26
N SER A 235 -1.95 32.07 28.24
CA SER A 235 -3.16 31.23 28.35
C SER A 235 -2.90 29.81 27.84
N ALA A 236 -3.81 28.87 28.08
CA ALA A 236 -3.65 27.53 27.54
C ALA A 236 -3.61 27.58 25.98
N PRO A 237 -2.63 26.92 25.34
CA PRO A 237 -2.55 26.92 23.88
C PRO A 237 -3.71 26.13 23.28
N PHE A 238 -4.34 26.69 22.24
CA PHE A 238 -5.34 25.99 21.44
C PHE A 238 -4.70 25.55 20.12
N VAL A 239 -4.45 24.25 19.98
CA VAL A 239 -3.91 23.65 18.75
C VAL A 239 -5.03 22.86 18.05
N GLU A 240 -5.44 23.33 16.87
CA GLU A 240 -6.47 22.65 16.07
C GLU A 240 -5.84 21.55 15.21
N ALA A 241 -5.73 20.33 15.75
CA ALA A 241 -5.20 19.18 15.02
C ALA A 241 -6.28 18.54 14.12
N THR A 242 -6.68 19.19 13.03
CA THR A 242 -7.75 18.71 12.12
C THR A 242 -7.37 17.54 11.20
N GLY A 243 -6.24 16.86 11.46
CA GLY A 243 -5.71 15.80 10.59
C GLY A 243 -6.13 14.37 10.92
N ALA A 244 -6.70 14.08 12.09
CA ALA A 244 -7.03 12.71 12.51
C ALA A 244 -8.54 12.44 12.45
N LYS A 245 -8.95 11.36 11.76
CA LYS A 245 -10.34 10.86 11.82
C LYS A 245 -10.68 10.50 13.28
N ALA A 246 -11.87 10.84 13.74
CA ALA A 246 -12.32 10.60 15.13
C ALA A 246 -12.10 9.15 15.62
N GLY A 247 -12.21 8.15 14.74
CA GLY A 247 -11.93 6.74 15.06
C GLY A 247 -10.47 6.43 15.38
N ALA A 248 -9.52 7.22 14.88
CA ALA A 248 -8.10 7.10 15.22
C ALA A 248 -7.78 7.67 16.61
N LEU A 249 -8.62 8.58 17.13
CA LEU A 249 -8.39 9.29 18.37
C LEU A 249 -9.17 8.71 19.57
N LEU A 250 -10.30 8.05 19.31
CA LEU A 250 -11.25 7.60 20.35
C LEU A 250 -11.50 6.09 20.37
N GLY A 251 -10.96 5.37 19.38
CA GLY A 251 -11.38 4.01 19.08
C GLY A 251 -12.79 3.97 18.48
N ASP A 252 -13.09 2.89 17.77
CA ASP A 252 -14.42 2.67 17.18
C ASP A 252 -15.44 2.39 18.29
N VAL A 253 -16.68 2.85 18.10
CA VAL A 253 -17.77 2.68 19.09
C VAL A 253 -17.99 1.18 19.29
N ARG A 254 -17.90 0.72 20.54
CA ARG A 254 -18.10 -0.68 20.96
C ARG A 254 -19.18 -1.36 20.11
N HIS A 255 -18.77 -2.34 19.32
CA HIS A 255 -19.67 -3.36 18.79
C HIS A 255 -20.46 -3.95 19.97
N ASP A 256 -21.76 -4.17 19.77
CA ASP A 256 -22.62 -4.83 20.76
C ASP A 256 -21.99 -6.20 21.13
N PRO A 257 -21.49 -6.37 22.37
CA PRO A 257 -20.73 -7.56 22.75
C PRO A 257 -21.59 -8.83 22.82
N TYR A 258 -22.91 -8.71 22.63
CA TYR A 258 -23.87 -9.82 22.67
C TYR A 258 -24.23 -10.35 21.29
N GLN A 259 -23.74 -9.76 20.21
CA GLN A 259 -23.96 -10.28 18.86
C GLN A 259 -23.02 -11.47 18.61
N CYS A 260 -23.58 -12.68 18.63
CA CYS A 260 -22.84 -13.91 18.40
C CYS A 260 -23.45 -14.77 17.30
N PHE A 261 -22.58 -15.56 16.66
CA PHE A 261 -22.91 -16.63 15.73
C PHE A 261 -22.84 -17.97 16.46
N SER A 262 -23.65 -18.94 16.02
CA SER A 262 -23.58 -20.33 16.46
C SER A 262 -23.39 -21.24 15.25
N ASN A 263 -22.40 -22.14 15.31
CA ASN A 263 -22.10 -23.12 14.26
C ASN A 263 -21.99 -22.50 12.86
N ALA A 264 -21.27 -21.37 12.75
CA ALA A 264 -21.08 -20.68 11.49
C ALA A 264 -19.70 -20.96 10.91
N ASN A 265 -19.65 -21.18 9.59
CA ASN A 265 -18.40 -21.16 8.85
C ASN A 265 -18.14 -19.74 8.36
N ILE A 266 -16.90 -19.28 8.50
CA ILE A 266 -16.44 -17.99 8.01
C ILE A 266 -15.39 -18.18 6.94
N CYS A 267 -15.47 -17.36 5.89
CA CYS A 267 -14.42 -17.25 4.90
C CYS A 267 -13.41 -16.20 5.38
N ILE A 268 -12.21 -16.66 5.74
CA ILE A 268 -11.11 -15.79 6.16
C ILE A 268 -10.07 -15.72 5.04
N PHE A 269 -9.31 -14.63 5.02
CA PHE A 269 -8.12 -14.49 4.21
C PHE A 269 -6.90 -14.54 5.13
N ASP A 270 -6.07 -15.57 4.96
CA ASP A 270 -4.95 -15.92 5.86
C ASP A 270 -3.57 -15.50 5.32
N GLY A 271 -3.54 -14.62 4.30
CA GLY A 271 -2.32 -14.22 3.60
C GLY A 271 -1.77 -15.27 2.62
N LYS A 272 -2.35 -16.49 2.60
CA LYS A 272 -2.10 -17.55 1.61
C LYS A 272 -3.30 -17.78 0.69
N GLY A 273 -4.50 -17.40 1.08
CA GLY A 273 -5.70 -17.41 0.24
C GLY A 273 -6.97 -17.30 1.08
N LEU A 274 -8.11 -17.57 0.45
CA LEU A 274 -9.38 -17.70 1.16
C LEU A 274 -9.53 -19.13 1.71
N SER A 275 -9.79 -19.24 3.01
CA SER A 275 -10.10 -20.50 3.68
C SER A 275 -11.44 -20.42 4.38
N TYR A 276 -12.26 -21.46 4.22
CA TYR A 276 -13.50 -21.62 4.98
C TYR A 276 -13.19 -22.39 6.25
N ILE A 277 -13.39 -21.73 7.38
CA ILE A 277 -13.07 -22.30 8.69
C ILE A 277 -14.29 -22.19 9.58
N ASP A 278 -14.45 -23.19 10.43
CA ASP A 278 -15.38 -23.13 11.56
C ASP A 278 -15.01 -21.93 12.45
N MET A 279 -15.93 -20.97 12.57
CA MET A 279 -15.70 -19.74 13.31
C MET A 279 -15.39 -20.02 14.78
N ALA A 280 -16.06 -21.00 15.40
CA ALA A 280 -15.85 -21.32 16.80
C ALA A 280 -14.43 -21.85 17.02
N LYS A 281 -13.99 -22.79 16.17
CA LYS A 281 -12.61 -23.31 16.24
C LYS A 281 -11.56 -22.22 16.08
N LYS A 282 -11.77 -21.30 15.14
CA LYS A 282 -10.80 -20.23 14.89
C LYS A 282 -10.77 -19.20 16.03
N VAL A 283 -11.92 -18.85 16.59
CA VAL A 283 -12.01 -17.97 17.76
C VAL A 283 -11.35 -18.63 18.98
N ASP A 284 -11.56 -19.93 19.18
CA ASP A 284 -10.94 -20.68 20.27
C ASP A 284 -9.41 -20.73 20.12
N GLU A 285 -8.91 -20.97 18.91
CA GLU A 285 -7.48 -20.92 18.57
C GLU A 285 -6.88 -19.57 18.96
N ILE A 286 -7.47 -18.47 18.49
CA ILE A 286 -6.96 -17.10 18.73
C ILE A 286 -7.03 -16.72 20.22
N ILE A 287 -8.10 -17.09 20.92
CA ILE A 287 -8.22 -16.83 22.36
C ILE A 287 -7.21 -17.67 23.15
N SER A 288 -6.95 -18.91 22.73
CA SER A 288 -5.98 -19.80 23.40
C SER A 288 -4.52 -19.38 23.19
N SER A 289 -4.21 -18.79 22.04
CA SER A 289 -2.87 -18.30 21.71
C SER A 289 -2.56 -16.91 22.25
N SER A 290 -3.52 -16.24 22.88
CA SER A 290 -3.39 -14.85 23.30
C SER A 290 -3.06 -14.72 24.79
N ASP A 291 -1.99 -13.99 25.11
CA ASP A 291 -1.62 -13.67 26.50
C ASP A 291 -2.52 -12.58 27.13
N SER A 292 -3.38 -11.93 26.34
CA SER A 292 -4.14 -10.72 26.74
C SER A 292 -5.66 -10.86 26.54
N VAL A 293 -6.24 -11.92 27.10
CA VAL A 293 -7.69 -12.17 27.03
C VAL A 293 -8.47 -11.33 28.05
N ILE A 294 -9.39 -10.51 27.56
CA ILE A 294 -10.34 -9.74 28.37
C ILE A 294 -11.51 -10.64 28.77
N LYS A 295 -11.67 -10.91 30.07
CA LYS A 295 -12.79 -11.69 30.61
C LYS A 295 -13.75 -10.81 31.41
N ARG A 296 -15.04 -10.87 31.10
CA ARG A 296 -16.12 -10.21 31.84
C ARG A 296 -17.32 -11.16 31.97
N GLY A 297 -17.40 -11.84 33.11
CA GLY A 297 -18.41 -12.88 33.32
C GLY A 297 -18.24 -14.02 32.31
N ASP A 298 -19.28 -14.29 31.54
CA ASP A 298 -19.30 -15.35 30.50
C ASP A 298 -18.82 -14.88 29.12
N HIS A 299 -18.36 -13.63 29.02
CA HIS A 299 -17.84 -13.05 27.79
C HIS A 299 -16.31 -13.01 27.85
N GLU A 300 -15.68 -13.48 26.79
CA GLU A 300 -14.24 -13.44 26.59
C GLU A 300 -13.93 -12.80 25.23
N ALA A 301 -12.96 -11.91 25.18
CA ALA A 301 -12.53 -11.26 23.95
C ALA A 301 -11.01 -11.05 23.93
N THR A 302 -10.43 -11.05 22.74
CA THR A 302 -9.03 -10.66 22.54
C THR A 302 -8.87 -9.86 21.24
N TYR A 303 -7.86 -8.99 21.23
CA TYR A 303 -7.46 -8.26 20.02
C TYR A 303 -6.62 -9.15 19.12
N THR A 304 -6.73 -9.01 17.81
CA THR A 304 -6.00 -9.83 16.83
C THR A 304 -4.59 -9.31 16.52
N ASP A 305 -4.15 -8.23 17.16
CA ASP A 305 -2.87 -7.57 16.85
C ASP A 305 -1.63 -8.44 17.16
N HIS A 306 -1.77 -9.47 17.99
CA HIS A 306 -0.72 -10.43 18.31
C HIS A 306 -0.51 -11.51 17.22
N LEU A 307 -1.41 -11.61 16.24
CA LEU A 307 -1.29 -12.58 15.16
C LEU A 307 -0.26 -12.08 14.14
N GLU A 308 0.76 -12.89 13.86
CA GLU A 308 1.80 -12.58 12.85
C GLU A 308 1.20 -12.22 11.49
N ASN A 309 0.12 -12.90 11.11
CA ASN A 309 -0.67 -12.61 9.92
C ASN A 309 -1.99 -11.95 10.34
N GLN A 310 -2.13 -10.66 10.07
CA GLN A 310 -3.35 -9.91 10.30
C GLN A 310 -4.55 -10.67 9.69
N LEU A 311 -5.58 -10.92 10.49
CA LEU A 311 -6.75 -11.68 10.06
C LEU A 311 -7.69 -10.82 9.23
N PHE A 312 -8.09 -11.29 8.05
CA PHE A 312 -9.06 -10.61 7.18
C PHE A 312 -10.27 -11.51 6.92
N VAL A 313 -11.44 -10.91 6.72
CA VAL A 313 -12.69 -11.57 6.33
C VAL A 313 -13.29 -10.88 5.12
N ILE A 314 -14.21 -11.53 4.42
CA ILE A 314 -14.91 -10.89 3.31
C ILE A 314 -16.03 -9.99 3.83
N GLY A 315 -16.00 -8.70 3.47
CA GLY A 315 -17.04 -7.71 3.74
C GLY A 315 -17.63 -7.11 2.46
N GLU A 316 -18.79 -6.48 2.58
CA GLU A 316 -19.46 -5.72 1.51
C GLU A 316 -19.40 -4.23 1.84
N LYS A 317 -18.78 -3.44 0.95
CA LYS A 317 -18.83 -1.98 0.98
C LYS A 317 -18.72 -1.43 -0.44
N GLY A 318 -19.86 -1.36 -1.13
CA GLY A 318 -19.89 -1.05 -2.57
C GLY A 318 -19.20 -2.13 -3.39
N GLY A 319 -19.31 -3.38 -2.95
CA GLY A 319 -18.62 -4.56 -3.50
C GLY A 319 -17.87 -5.40 -2.45
N VAL A 320 -17.50 -6.62 -2.85
CA VAL A 320 -16.78 -7.62 -2.03
C VAL A 320 -15.33 -7.17 -1.80
N ARG A 321 -14.94 -6.93 -0.54
CA ARG A 321 -13.59 -6.50 -0.16
C ARG A 321 -13.10 -7.20 1.12
N PRO A 322 -11.79 -7.42 1.27
CA PRO A 322 -11.24 -7.89 2.53
C PRO A 322 -11.40 -6.80 3.62
N ALA A 323 -11.89 -7.21 4.78
CA ALA A 323 -12.06 -6.39 5.98
C ALA A 323 -11.18 -6.98 7.08
N ARG A 324 -10.30 -6.16 7.66
CA ARG A 324 -9.45 -6.59 8.77
C ARG A 324 -10.30 -6.87 10.01
N VAL A 325 -10.09 -8.02 10.62
CA VAL A 325 -10.67 -8.37 11.92
C VAL A 325 -9.79 -7.74 12.99
N LEU A 326 -10.37 -6.87 13.82
CA LEU A 326 -9.66 -6.15 14.89
C LEU A 326 -9.65 -6.91 16.22
N SER A 327 -10.71 -7.67 16.47
CA SER A 327 -10.88 -8.43 17.70
C SER A 327 -11.78 -9.62 17.45
N VAL A 328 -11.61 -10.66 18.26
CA VAL A 328 -12.53 -11.80 18.33
C VAL A 328 -13.12 -11.89 19.72
N ASN A 329 -14.37 -12.34 19.80
CA ASN A 329 -15.09 -12.53 21.05
C ASN A 329 -15.88 -13.83 21.04
N ARG A 330 -16.01 -14.45 22.22
CA ARG A 330 -16.92 -15.57 22.47
C ARG A 330 -17.74 -15.30 23.73
N GLN A 331 -18.94 -15.84 23.75
CA GLN A 331 -19.82 -15.77 24.91
C GLN A 331 -20.41 -17.14 25.18
N LYS A 332 -20.37 -17.61 26.42
CA LYS A 332 -21.08 -18.85 26.78
C LYS A 332 -22.58 -18.64 26.63
N CYS A 333 -23.20 -19.49 25.81
CA CYS A 333 -24.64 -19.45 25.60
C CYS A 333 -25.35 -19.95 26.87
N LYS A 334 -25.89 -19.03 27.69
CA LYS A 334 -26.84 -19.39 28.74
C LYS A 334 -28.19 -19.73 28.08
N SER A 335 -28.96 -20.63 28.69
CA SER A 335 -30.32 -21.02 28.25
C SER A 335 -31.31 -19.85 28.01
N LYS A 336 -30.98 -18.63 28.42
CA LYS A 336 -31.74 -17.39 28.16
C LYS A 336 -31.43 -16.71 26.81
N LEU A 337 -30.34 -17.04 26.11
CA LEU A 337 -30.02 -16.47 24.80
C LEU A 337 -30.88 -17.17 23.74
N LYS A 338 -31.92 -16.48 23.27
CA LYS A 338 -32.78 -16.98 22.20
C LYS A 338 -32.05 -16.80 20.87
N LEU A 339 -31.61 -17.89 20.25
CA LEU A 339 -31.04 -17.91 18.90
C LEU A 339 -32.15 -17.94 17.84
N ILE A 340 -31.88 -17.35 16.69
CA ILE A 340 -32.70 -17.44 15.47
C ILE A 340 -31.86 -18.15 14.42
N GLN A 341 -32.42 -19.20 13.83
CA GLN A 341 -31.86 -19.83 12.64
C GLN A 341 -32.55 -19.26 11.40
N ILE A 342 -31.76 -18.67 10.53
CA ILE A 342 -32.20 -18.19 9.22
C ILE A 342 -31.87 -19.28 8.21
N THR A 343 -32.85 -19.70 7.44
CA THR A 343 -32.69 -20.66 6.36
C THR A 343 -33.12 -20.01 5.06
N THR A 344 -32.24 -19.99 4.06
CA THR A 344 -32.57 -19.50 2.72
C THR A 344 -33.22 -20.59 1.88
N GLU A 345 -33.95 -20.22 0.82
CA GLU A 345 -34.49 -21.19 -0.16
C GLU A 345 -33.39 -22.07 -0.79
N SER A 346 -32.16 -21.54 -0.89
CA SER A 346 -31.00 -22.29 -1.38
C SER A 346 -30.44 -23.29 -0.37
N GLY A 347 -31.10 -23.48 0.77
CA GLY A 347 -30.68 -24.39 1.85
C GLY A 347 -29.52 -23.89 2.71
N ARG A 348 -29.11 -22.61 2.58
CA ARG A 348 -28.06 -22.05 3.45
C ARG A 348 -28.66 -21.73 4.81
N GLN A 349 -27.93 -22.04 5.87
CA GLN A 349 -28.37 -21.85 7.24
C GLN A 349 -27.39 -20.96 7.99
N LEU A 350 -27.93 -20.04 8.80
CA LEU A 350 -27.17 -19.16 9.66
C LEU A 350 -27.88 -19.02 11.00
N THR A 351 -27.23 -19.43 12.09
CA THR A 351 -27.79 -19.33 13.44
C THR A 351 -27.13 -18.20 14.21
N ILE A 352 -27.93 -17.20 14.61
CA ILE A 352 -27.47 -15.95 15.22
C ILE A 352 -28.35 -15.51 16.37
N THR A 353 -27.84 -14.59 17.19
CA THR A 353 -28.63 -13.88 18.22
C THR A 353 -29.71 -12.98 17.61
N LYS A 354 -30.78 -12.71 18.36
CA LYS A 354 -31.96 -11.94 17.91
C LYS A 354 -31.65 -10.51 17.48
N GLU A 355 -30.68 -9.90 18.12
CA GLU A 355 -30.23 -8.53 17.93
C GLU A 355 -29.21 -8.43 16.78
N HIS A 356 -28.69 -9.55 16.30
CA HIS A 356 -27.72 -9.59 15.22
C HIS A 356 -28.34 -9.05 13.94
N LYS A 357 -27.67 -8.10 13.29
CA LYS A 357 -28.19 -7.45 12.08
C LYS A 357 -27.80 -8.24 10.84
N VAL A 358 -28.77 -8.40 9.95
CA VAL A 358 -28.64 -9.09 8.67
C VAL A 358 -28.99 -8.12 7.55
N ALA A 359 -28.17 -8.12 6.50
CA ALA A 359 -28.39 -7.31 5.31
C ALA A 359 -29.52 -7.91 4.45
N VAL A 360 -30.52 -7.10 4.12
CA VAL A 360 -31.68 -7.47 3.29
C VAL A 360 -31.82 -6.44 2.16
N ARG A 361 -32.18 -6.89 0.95
CA ARG A 361 -32.49 -5.96 -0.14
C ARG A 361 -33.80 -5.22 0.12
N ASP A 362 -33.77 -3.90 -0.04
CA ASP A 362 -34.94 -3.04 0.00
C ASP A 362 -35.66 -3.06 -1.35
N LYS A 363 -36.86 -3.66 -1.39
CA LYS A 363 -37.67 -3.75 -2.62
C LYS A 363 -38.43 -2.45 -2.93
N ASP A 364 -38.50 -1.50 -1.98
CA ASP A 364 -39.30 -0.28 -2.12
C ASP A 364 -38.52 0.92 -2.70
N ASN A 365 -37.19 0.85 -2.75
CA ASN A 365 -36.28 1.91 -3.24
C ASN A 365 -35.58 1.56 -4.57
N ASP A 366 -36.30 1.01 -5.55
CA ASP A 366 -35.77 0.59 -6.86
C ASP A 366 -35.56 1.75 -7.87
N ARG A 367 -35.12 2.94 -7.41
CA ARG A 367 -34.96 4.13 -8.26
C ARG A 367 -33.54 4.66 -8.45
N ASP A 368 -32.57 4.23 -7.63
CA ASP A 368 -31.17 4.62 -7.83
C ASP A 368 -30.26 3.39 -7.98
N LYS A 369 -29.29 3.52 -8.88
CA LYS A 369 -28.37 2.46 -9.33
C LYS A 369 -27.35 1.98 -8.28
N ASP A 370 -27.58 2.26 -7.01
CA ASP A 370 -26.82 1.71 -5.89
C ASP A 370 -27.76 0.81 -5.08
N ILE A 371 -27.34 -0.45 -4.91
CA ILE A 371 -28.13 -1.52 -4.29
C ILE A 371 -28.65 -1.05 -2.92
N GLY A 372 -29.96 -0.85 -2.80
CA GLY A 372 -30.61 -0.51 -1.53
C GLY A 372 -30.51 -1.68 -0.55
N VAL A 373 -29.46 -1.70 0.28
CA VAL A 373 -29.28 -2.67 1.37
C VAL A 373 -29.73 -2.04 2.68
N VAL A 374 -30.64 -2.72 3.39
CA VAL A 374 -31.08 -2.33 4.73
C VAL A 374 -30.66 -3.41 5.72
N TYR A 375 -30.08 -2.99 6.84
CA TYR A 375 -29.71 -3.88 7.93
C TYR A 375 -30.86 -4.03 8.92
N LYS A 376 -31.44 -5.23 9.03
CA LYS A 376 -32.51 -5.56 9.98
C LYS A 376 -31.99 -6.51 11.05
N GLU A 377 -32.40 -6.31 12.30
CA GLU A 377 -32.12 -7.28 13.36
C GLU A 377 -32.83 -8.61 13.06
N ALA A 378 -32.21 -9.74 13.40
CA ALA A 378 -32.72 -11.07 13.11
C ALA A 378 -34.16 -11.29 13.61
N ARG A 379 -34.52 -10.70 14.77
CA ARG A 379 -35.89 -10.75 15.33
C ARG A 379 -36.96 -10.04 14.49
N ASN A 380 -36.55 -9.15 13.59
CA ASN A 380 -37.43 -8.37 12.74
C ASN A 380 -37.46 -8.90 11.29
N LEU A 381 -36.68 -9.94 10.98
CA LEU A 381 -36.72 -10.59 9.67
C LEU A 381 -38.05 -11.33 9.50
N LYS A 382 -38.59 -11.28 8.29
CA LYS A 382 -39.82 -11.99 7.90
C LYS A 382 -39.52 -13.01 6.81
N GLU A 383 -40.31 -14.08 6.76
CA GLU A 383 -40.24 -15.06 5.69
C GLU A 383 -40.52 -14.40 4.32
N GLY A 384 -39.73 -14.75 3.30
CA GLY A 384 -39.82 -14.16 1.96
C GLY A 384 -38.99 -12.88 1.74
N GLU A 385 -38.30 -12.38 2.77
CA GLU A 385 -37.32 -11.29 2.60
C GLU A 385 -36.03 -11.77 1.91
N GLU A 386 -35.49 -10.97 1.00
CA GLU A 386 -34.28 -11.32 0.24
C GLU A 386 -33.01 -10.91 1.01
N VAL A 387 -32.40 -11.88 1.68
CA VAL A 387 -31.12 -11.71 2.38
C VAL A 387 -29.98 -11.55 1.38
N VAL A 388 -29.08 -10.60 1.63
CA VAL A 388 -27.88 -10.39 0.81
C VAL A 388 -26.87 -11.49 1.11
N VAL A 389 -26.52 -12.28 0.08
CA VAL A 389 -25.49 -13.31 0.13
C VAL A 389 -24.32 -12.89 -0.74
N LEU A 390 -23.13 -12.83 -0.15
CA LEU A 390 -21.88 -12.57 -0.88
C LEU A 390 -21.29 -13.91 -1.32
N ASP A 391 -21.58 -14.31 -2.56
CA ASP A 391 -20.82 -15.37 -3.22
C ASP A 391 -19.61 -14.70 -3.91
N PRO A 392 -18.36 -15.17 -3.70
CA PRO A 392 -17.17 -14.61 -4.35
C PRO A 392 -17.13 -15.02 -5.84
N VAL A 393 -18.01 -14.42 -6.63
CA VAL A 393 -18.08 -14.55 -8.08
C VAL A 393 -17.09 -13.58 -8.71
N ILE A 394 -16.18 -14.11 -9.52
CA ILE A 394 -15.19 -13.36 -10.29
C ILE A 394 -15.79 -12.82 -11.58
N LEU A 395 -16.62 -13.64 -12.23
CA LEU A 395 -17.22 -13.33 -13.54
C LEU A 395 -18.63 -13.92 -13.63
N ASP A 396 -19.60 -13.09 -13.99
CA ASP A 396 -20.97 -13.52 -14.24
C ASP A 396 -21.40 -13.43 -15.72
N GLU A 397 -22.67 -13.69 -15.98
CA GLU A 397 -23.24 -13.66 -17.32
C GLU A 397 -23.22 -12.25 -17.93
N TRP A 398 -23.49 -11.23 -17.11
CA TRP A 398 -23.57 -9.85 -17.53
C TRP A 398 -22.20 -9.25 -17.79
N ASP A 399 -21.16 -9.67 -17.07
CA ASP A 399 -19.77 -9.31 -17.37
C ASP A 399 -19.40 -9.76 -18.80
N VAL A 400 -19.75 -10.98 -19.18
CA VAL A 400 -19.50 -11.48 -20.55
C VAL A 400 -20.36 -10.75 -21.57
N ILE A 401 -21.64 -10.50 -21.28
CA ILE A 401 -22.54 -9.74 -22.17
C ILE A 401 -22.05 -8.30 -22.36
N SER A 402 -21.48 -7.69 -21.33
CA SER A 402 -20.98 -6.31 -21.34
C SER A 402 -19.86 -6.08 -22.37
N THR A 403 -19.18 -7.15 -22.77
CA THR A 403 -18.13 -7.08 -23.80
C THR A 403 -18.71 -6.82 -25.20
N TYR A 404 -19.96 -7.18 -25.47
CA TYR A 404 -20.60 -7.05 -26.79
C TYR A 404 -21.00 -5.61 -27.11
N PRO A 405 -21.27 -5.27 -28.39
CA PRO A 405 -21.84 -3.95 -28.75
C PRO A 405 -23.20 -3.70 -28.10
N GLU A 406 -23.57 -2.44 -27.91
CA GLU A 406 -24.81 -2.02 -27.23
C GLU A 406 -26.08 -2.66 -27.81
N GLU A 407 -26.12 -2.90 -29.13
CA GLU A 407 -27.25 -3.57 -29.79
C GLU A 407 -27.42 -5.01 -29.29
N GLU A 408 -26.33 -5.76 -29.16
CA GLU A 408 -26.33 -7.13 -28.64
C GLU A 408 -26.64 -7.17 -27.14
N LYS A 409 -26.17 -6.17 -26.36
CA LYS A 409 -26.54 -6.05 -24.94
C LYS A 409 -28.04 -5.84 -24.77
N LYS A 410 -28.62 -4.92 -25.53
CA LYS A 410 -30.07 -4.68 -25.55
C LYS A 410 -30.83 -5.94 -25.98
N SER A 411 -30.34 -6.64 -27.00
CA SER A 411 -30.92 -7.91 -27.45
C SER A 411 -30.93 -8.97 -26.36
N ALA A 412 -29.82 -9.13 -25.62
CA ALA A 412 -29.72 -10.04 -24.47
C ALA A 412 -30.69 -9.66 -23.34
N TYR A 413 -30.76 -8.37 -22.98
CA TYR A 413 -31.69 -7.86 -21.98
C TYR A 413 -33.15 -8.19 -22.31
N PHE A 414 -33.59 -7.85 -23.52
CA PHE A 414 -34.95 -8.15 -23.95
C PHE A 414 -35.21 -9.66 -24.07
N TYR A 415 -34.20 -10.46 -24.39
CA TYR A 415 -34.33 -11.90 -24.40
C TYR A 415 -34.55 -12.48 -22.99
N TYR A 416 -33.84 -12.00 -21.95
CA TYR A 416 -34.13 -12.40 -20.57
C TYR A 416 -35.53 -11.96 -20.12
N LYS A 417 -35.95 -10.72 -20.45
CA LYS A 417 -37.31 -10.25 -20.17
C LYS A 417 -38.38 -11.07 -20.90
N TYR A 418 -38.09 -11.51 -22.12
CA TYR A 418 -38.92 -12.46 -22.84
C TYR A 418 -39.06 -13.81 -22.10
N LEU A 419 -37.95 -14.38 -21.60
CA LEU A 419 -37.98 -15.62 -20.83
C LEU A 419 -38.79 -15.48 -19.54
N GLU A 420 -38.62 -14.37 -18.82
CA GLU A 420 -39.37 -14.03 -17.60
C GLU A 420 -40.89 -13.97 -17.88
N LEU A 421 -41.29 -13.20 -18.92
CA LEU A 421 -42.69 -13.09 -19.32
C LEU A 421 -43.29 -14.42 -19.77
N ARG A 422 -42.52 -15.24 -20.50
CA ARG A 422 -42.96 -16.56 -20.96
C ARG A 422 -43.14 -17.53 -19.80
N LYS A 423 -42.25 -17.49 -18.79
CA LYS A 423 -42.37 -18.29 -17.57
C LYS A 423 -43.61 -17.90 -16.77
N ASN A 424 -43.85 -16.60 -16.60
CA ASN A 424 -45.00 -16.09 -15.85
C ASN A 424 -46.32 -16.23 -16.62
N ASN A 425 -46.28 -16.29 -17.96
CA ASN A 425 -47.47 -16.36 -18.81
C ASN A 425 -47.33 -17.45 -19.90
N PRO A 426 -47.43 -18.75 -19.58
CA PRO A 426 -47.14 -19.85 -20.51
C PRO A 426 -48.04 -19.88 -21.76
N LYS A 427 -49.29 -19.38 -21.64
CA LYS A 427 -50.28 -19.35 -22.73
C LYS A 427 -50.10 -18.18 -23.71
N TRP A 428 -49.22 -17.21 -23.42
CA TRP A 428 -49.05 -16.04 -24.27
C TRP A 428 -48.25 -16.37 -25.53
N GLY A 429 -48.84 -16.10 -26.70
CA GLY A 429 -48.14 -16.16 -27.98
C GLY A 429 -47.16 -15.00 -28.17
N TYR A 430 -46.20 -15.17 -29.08
CA TYR A 430 -45.12 -14.22 -29.33
C TYR A 430 -45.58 -12.78 -29.63
N LYS A 431 -46.72 -12.58 -30.33
CA LYS A 431 -47.25 -11.24 -30.64
C LYS A 431 -47.64 -10.46 -29.38
N ARG A 432 -48.26 -11.15 -28.42
CA ARG A 432 -48.69 -10.56 -27.14
C ARG A 432 -47.49 -10.23 -26.26
N ILE A 433 -46.50 -11.12 -26.22
CA ILE A 433 -45.25 -10.88 -25.50
C ILE A 433 -44.47 -9.71 -26.12
N ALA A 434 -44.40 -9.62 -27.45
CA ALA A 434 -43.74 -8.51 -28.14
C ALA A 434 -44.39 -7.15 -27.82
N LYS A 435 -45.72 -7.09 -27.78
CA LYS A 435 -46.46 -5.89 -27.37
C LYS A 435 -46.15 -5.51 -25.92
N ALA A 436 -46.06 -6.47 -25.00
CA ALA A 436 -45.71 -6.23 -23.61
C ALA A 436 -44.26 -5.74 -23.43
N LEU A 437 -43.33 -6.20 -24.26
CA LEU A 437 -41.92 -5.80 -24.24
C LEU A 437 -41.63 -4.50 -25.00
N GLY A 438 -42.59 -3.97 -25.77
CA GLY A 438 -42.38 -2.79 -26.62
C GLY A 438 -41.39 -3.01 -27.77
N ILE A 439 -41.26 -4.23 -28.28
CA ILE A 439 -40.32 -4.58 -29.36
C ILE A 439 -41.03 -5.25 -30.56
N SER A 440 -40.34 -5.36 -31.68
CA SER A 440 -40.94 -5.88 -32.91
C SER A 440 -41.42 -7.34 -32.75
N PRO A 441 -42.66 -7.67 -33.20
CA PRO A 441 -43.17 -9.05 -33.14
C PRO A 441 -42.30 -10.05 -33.89
N GLY A 442 -41.65 -9.62 -34.98
CA GLY A 442 -40.72 -10.47 -35.73
C GLY A 442 -39.56 -10.96 -34.86
N ARG A 443 -38.94 -10.08 -34.07
CA ARG A 443 -37.81 -10.44 -33.19
C ARG A 443 -38.22 -11.48 -32.14
N VAL A 444 -39.37 -11.29 -31.49
CA VAL A 444 -39.88 -12.24 -30.50
C VAL A 444 -40.33 -13.55 -31.17
N ARG A 445 -40.91 -13.48 -32.38
CA ARG A 445 -41.25 -14.68 -33.17
C ARG A 445 -40.03 -15.56 -33.39
N TRP A 446 -38.89 -14.97 -33.76
CA TRP A 446 -37.63 -15.69 -33.94
C TRP A 446 -37.18 -16.42 -32.67
N TRP A 447 -37.26 -15.75 -31.50
CA TRP A 447 -36.98 -16.38 -30.21
C TRP A 447 -37.96 -17.50 -29.83
N HIS A 448 -39.23 -17.35 -30.22
CA HIS A 448 -40.31 -18.24 -29.84
C HIS A 448 -40.39 -19.50 -30.72
N CYS A 449 -40.16 -19.37 -32.03
CA CYS A 449 -40.36 -20.45 -33.00
C CYS A 449 -39.06 -21.15 -33.43
N ASN A 450 -37.93 -20.43 -33.51
CA ASN A 450 -36.70 -20.94 -34.14
C ASN A 450 -35.52 -21.07 -33.16
N ASN A 451 -35.77 -20.93 -31.84
CA ASN A 451 -34.76 -20.94 -30.76
C ASN A 451 -33.52 -20.06 -31.05
N SER A 452 -33.70 -18.97 -31.80
CA SER A 452 -32.61 -18.13 -32.28
C SER A 452 -32.19 -17.13 -31.20
N LYS A 453 -31.43 -17.61 -30.22
CA LYS A 453 -30.94 -16.79 -29.10
C LYS A 453 -29.93 -15.73 -29.56
N PRO A 454 -29.83 -14.57 -28.89
CA PRO A 454 -28.75 -13.61 -29.11
C PRO A 454 -27.37 -14.28 -29.01
N ILE A 455 -26.37 -13.75 -29.74
CA ILE A 455 -25.04 -14.38 -29.81
C ILE A 455 -24.37 -14.37 -28.44
N SER A 456 -24.52 -13.26 -27.71
CA SER A 456 -24.05 -13.12 -26.33
C SER A 456 -24.64 -14.19 -25.40
N ILE A 457 -25.94 -14.47 -25.51
CA ILE A 457 -26.62 -15.52 -24.73
C ILE A 457 -26.10 -16.92 -25.10
N LYS A 458 -25.92 -17.21 -26.40
CA LYS A 458 -25.32 -18.48 -26.85
C LYS A 458 -23.90 -18.68 -26.30
N ASN A 459 -23.14 -17.59 -26.15
CA ASN A 459 -21.82 -17.64 -25.56
C ASN A 459 -21.89 -17.94 -24.05
N VAL A 460 -22.75 -17.22 -23.33
CA VAL A 460 -23.01 -17.47 -21.90
C VAL A 460 -23.42 -18.93 -21.64
N GLU A 461 -24.34 -19.47 -22.44
CA GLU A 461 -24.77 -20.86 -22.32
C GLU A 461 -23.63 -21.86 -22.58
N TRP A 462 -22.75 -21.56 -23.54
CA TRP A 462 -21.57 -22.39 -23.81
C TRP A 462 -20.58 -22.33 -22.63
N LEU A 463 -20.31 -21.16 -22.07
CA LEU A 463 -19.44 -21.03 -20.89
C LEU A 463 -20.04 -21.72 -19.66
N LYS A 464 -21.35 -21.64 -19.46
CA LYS A 464 -22.08 -22.42 -18.44
C LYS A 464 -21.90 -23.93 -18.66
N SER A 465 -22.02 -24.42 -19.89
CA SER A 465 -21.78 -25.85 -20.18
C SER A 465 -20.34 -26.30 -19.89
N LYS A 466 -19.38 -25.37 -19.91
CA LYS A 466 -17.98 -25.62 -19.53
C LYS A 466 -17.72 -25.43 -18.03
N LYS A 467 -18.75 -25.13 -17.23
CA LYS A 467 -18.67 -24.78 -15.80
C LYS A 467 -17.77 -23.58 -15.52
N LEU A 468 -17.80 -22.58 -16.42
CA LEU A 468 -17.03 -21.34 -16.32
C LEU A 468 -17.90 -20.12 -15.96
N LEU A 469 -19.23 -20.28 -15.87
CA LEU A 469 -20.14 -19.23 -15.43
C LEU A 469 -21.22 -19.78 -14.45
N PRO A 470 -21.47 -19.11 -13.32
CA PRO A 470 -20.64 -18.03 -12.76
C PRO A 470 -19.23 -18.55 -12.44
N LEU A 471 -18.19 -17.80 -12.80
CA LEU A 471 -16.82 -18.14 -12.43
C LEU A 471 -16.62 -17.75 -10.98
N LYS A 472 -16.40 -18.73 -10.12
CA LYS A 472 -16.16 -18.53 -8.70
C LYS A 472 -14.68 -18.62 -8.37
N ILE A 473 -14.31 -18.06 -7.22
CA ILE A 473 -12.92 -18.04 -6.74
C ILE A 473 -12.31 -19.39 -6.42
N ASP A 474 -13.15 -20.36 -6.10
CA ASP A 474 -12.81 -21.75 -5.78
C ASP A 474 -12.83 -22.65 -7.03
N ASN A 475 -13.02 -22.09 -8.23
CA ASN A 475 -13.00 -22.87 -9.44
C ASN A 475 -11.61 -23.52 -9.64
N PRO A 476 -11.51 -24.85 -9.79
CA PRO A 476 -10.23 -25.53 -9.89
C PRO A 476 -9.43 -25.15 -11.15
N LYS A 477 -10.08 -24.57 -12.17
CA LYS A 477 -9.42 -24.09 -13.39
C LYS A 477 -8.86 -22.68 -13.25
N LEU A 478 -9.13 -21.99 -12.14
CA LEU A 478 -8.76 -20.59 -11.95
C LEU A 478 -7.24 -20.33 -12.07
N PRO A 479 -6.34 -21.18 -11.54
CA PRO A 479 -4.89 -21.02 -11.74
C PRO A 479 -4.48 -21.02 -13.22
N ILE A 480 -4.97 -21.99 -14.00
CA ILE A 480 -4.70 -22.09 -15.45
C ILE A 480 -5.29 -20.90 -16.21
N ILE A 481 -6.50 -20.46 -15.84
CA ILE A 481 -7.14 -19.26 -16.42
C ILE A 481 -6.26 -18.04 -16.14
N ALA A 482 -5.74 -17.89 -14.92
CA ALA A 482 -4.88 -16.79 -14.54
C ALA A 482 -3.53 -16.82 -15.26
N ARG A 483 -2.94 -18.01 -15.47
CA ARG A 483 -1.74 -18.20 -16.29
C ARG A 483 -1.94 -17.71 -17.72
N ILE A 484 -3.00 -18.16 -18.40
CA ILE A 484 -3.35 -17.72 -19.76
C ILE A 484 -3.54 -16.20 -19.77
N LEU A 485 -4.24 -15.65 -18.77
CA LEU A 485 -4.47 -14.22 -18.64
C LEU A 485 -3.14 -13.46 -18.46
N GLY A 486 -2.23 -13.93 -17.61
CA GLY A 486 -0.90 -13.33 -17.41
C GLY A 486 -0.08 -13.28 -18.69
N ALA A 487 -0.10 -14.35 -19.48
CA ALA A 487 0.53 -14.39 -20.79
C ALA A 487 -0.05 -13.34 -21.76
N THR A 488 -1.34 -12.98 -21.63
CA THR A 488 -1.93 -11.87 -22.42
C THR A 488 -1.41 -10.50 -22.03
N PHE A 489 -0.79 -10.32 -20.85
CA PHE A 489 -0.20 -9.05 -20.44
C PHE A 489 1.23 -8.86 -20.98
N GLY A 490 1.98 -9.92 -21.29
CA GLY A 490 3.33 -9.83 -21.88
C GLY A 490 3.42 -10.00 -23.41
N ASP A 491 3.90 -11.15 -23.90
CA ASP A 491 4.06 -11.37 -25.35
C ASP A 491 2.74 -11.77 -26.07
N GLY A 492 1.69 -12.12 -25.32
CA GLY A 492 0.37 -12.46 -25.86
C GLY A 492 -0.61 -11.29 -25.90
N GLY A 493 -1.87 -11.56 -26.24
CA GLY A 493 -2.92 -10.54 -26.20
C GLY A 493 -4.18 -10.91 -26.96
N ILE A 494 -5.13 -9.97 -26.99
CA ILE A 494 -6.35 -10.05 -27.81
C ILE A 494 -6.27 -9.00 -28.92
N PHE A 495 -6.59 -9.39 -30.16
CA PHE A 495 -6.66 -8.43 -31.27
C PHE A 495 -7.78 -7.39 -31.10
N ALA A 496 -7.57 -6.17 -31.58
CA ALA A 496 -8.54 -5.06 -31.44
C ALA A 496 -9.91 -5.36 -32.09
N ASN A 497 -9.92 -6.12 -33.19
CA ASN A 497 -11.14 -6.60 -33.86
C ASN A 497 -11.75 -7.85 -33.18
N LEU A 498 -11.22 -8.22 -32.00
CA LEU A 498 -11.60 -9.38 -31.19
C LEU A 498 -11.50 -10.71 -31.93
N ASN A 499 -10.65 -10.70 -32.96
CA ASN A 499 -10.10 -11.78 -33.76
C ASN A 499 -10.03 -13.18 -33.18
N GLY A 500 -9.42 -13.17 -32.01
CA GLY A 500 -8.67 -14.26 -31.47
C GLY A 500 -7.74 -13.75 -30.39
N ILE A 501 -7.35 -14.69 -29.55
CA ILE A 501 -6.36 -14.55 -28.50
C ILE A 501 -5.08 -15.20 -29.00
N PHE A 502 -3.92 -14.59 -28.75
CA PHE A 502 -2.65 -15.07 -29.26
C PHE A 502 -1.54 -15.03 -28.21
N LEU A 503 -0.49 -15.80 -28.49
CA LEU A 503 0.82 -15.73 -27.83
C LEU A 503 1.91 -15.86 -28.89
N SER A 504 2.95 -15.04 -28.77
CA SER A 504 4.17 -15.13 -29.59
C SER A 504 5.35 -15.51 -28.71
N SER A 505 6.26 -16.37 -29.19
CA SER A 505 7.42 -16.84 -28.43
C SER A 505 8.51 -17.35 -29.38
N SER A 506 9.79 -17.22 -29.05
CA SER A 506 10.88 -17.93 -29.76
C SER A 506 10.87 -19.43 -29.49
N GLU A 507 10.35 -19.84 -28.34
CA GLU A 507 10.31 -21.23 -27.91
C GLU A 507 8.98 -21.85 -28.31
N LYS A 508 9.06 -23.00 -28.98
CA LYS A 508 7.89 -23.76 -29.40
C LYS A 508 7.15 -24.37 -28.20
N ASP A 509 7.86 -24.75 -27.15
CA ASP A 509 7.27 -25.38 -25.97
C ASP A 509 6.28 -24.45 -25.25
N ALA A 510 6.60 -23.16 -25.15
CA ALA A 510 5.68 -22.14 -24.60
C ALA A 510 4.39 -22.00 -25.41
N ILE A 511 4.46 -22.19 -26.75
CA ILE A 511 3.30 -22.21 -27.63
C ILE A 511 2.47 -23.47 -27.40
N GLU A 512 3.11 -24.62 -27.19
CA GLU A 512 2.43 -25.88 -26.88
C GLU A 512 1.79 -25.86 -25.47
N GLU A 513 2.45 -25.27 -24.47
CA GLU A 513 1.91 -25.04 -23.13
C GLU A 513 0.64 -24.18 -23.17
N PHE A 514 0.71 -23.00 -23.82
CA PHE A 514 -0.44 -22.09 -23.95
C PHE A 514 -1.62 -22.75 -24.70
N LYS A 515 -1.32 -23.56 -25.72
CA LYS A 515 -2.33 -24.36 -26.43
C LYS A 515 -3.03 -25.34 -25.50
N ASN A 516 -2.25 -26.09 -24.73
CA ASN A 516 -2.75 -27.11 -23.82
C ASN A 516 -3.56 -26.48 -22.68
N ASP A 517 -3.15 -25.32 -22.18
CA ASP A 517 -3.90 -24.58 -21.17
C ASP A 517 -5.28 -24.17 -21.65
N LEU A 518 -5.37 -23.62 -22.87
CA LEU A 518 -6.66 -23.31 -23.49
C LEU A 518 -7.54 -24.57 -23.60
N ILE A 519 -6.96 -25.71 -23.98
CA ILE A 519 -7.69 -26.98 -24.10
C ILE A 519 -8.13 -27.49 -22.72
N ASN A 520 -7.29 -27.36 -21.69
CA ASN A 520 -7.60 -27.77 -20.32
C ASN A 520 -8.76 -26.94 -19.74
N VAL A 521 -8.81 -25.64 -20.06
CA VAL A 521 -9.88 -24.76 -19.59
C VAL A 521 -11.19 -25.01 -20.37
N PHE A 522 -11.14 -25.01 -21.71
CA PHE A 522 -12.34 -24.98 -22.55
C PHE A 522 -12.73 -26.31 -23.18
N GLY A 523 -11.87 -27.33 -23.12
CA GLY A 523 -12.09 -28.66 -23.68
C GLY A 523 -11.53 -28.85 -25.10
N GLU A 524 -11.55 -30.11 -25.54
CA GLU A 524 -10.97 -30.57 -26.81
C GLU A 524 -11.58 -29.96 -28.08
N ASP A 525 -12.85 -29.53 -28.03
CA ASP A 525 -13.59 -28.97 -29.16
C ASP A 525 -12.99 -27.66 -29.72
N ILE A 526 -12.14 -27.00 -28.94
CA ILE A 526 -11.48 -25.75 -29.32
C ILE A 526 -10.17 -25.97 -30.11
N LYS A 527 -9.67 -27.22 -30.22
CA LYS A 527 -8.44 -27.53 -30.97
C LYS A 527 -8.49 -27.04 -32.41
N LYS A 528 -9.64 -27.16 -33.07
CA LYS A 528 -9.89 -26.70 -34.45
C LYS A 528 -9.73 -25.19 -34.64
N ASN A 529 -9.78 -24.42 -33.55
CA ASN A 529 -9.65 -22.97 -33.59
C ASN A 529 -8.20 -22.49 -33.43
N ASN A 530 -7.27 -23.39 -33.08
CA ASN A 530 -5.86 -23.10 -32.90
C ASN A 530 -5.13 -23.10 -34.25
N ILE A 531 -4.39 -22.01 -34.50
CA ILE A 531 -3.53 -21.85 -35.66
C ILE A 531 -2.13 -21.55 -35.12
N ILE A 532 -1.16 -22.42 -35.42
CA ILE A 532 0.24 -22.20 -35.10
C ILE A 532 0.97 -21.81 -36.36
N ARG A 533 1.73 -20.72 -36.32
CA ARG A 533 2.55 -20.24 -37.44
C ARG A 533 3.94 -19.91 -36.95
N ARG A 534 4.93 -20.16 -37.80
CA ARG A 534 6.27 -19.58 -37.63
C ARG A 534 6.24 -18.18 -38.22
N GLY A 535 6.76 -17.19 -37.49
CA GLY A 535 6.67 -15.78 -37.82
C GLY A 535 7.69 -14.93 -37.05
N GLY A 536 7.49 -13.62 -37.08
CA GLY A 536 8.41 -12.62 -36.55
C GLY A 536 9.25 -11.99 -37.66
N GLU A 537 9.72 -10.76 -37.44
CA GLU A 537 10.45 -9.92 -38.42
C GLU A 537 11.69 -10.62 -39.01
N TYR A 538 12.19 -11.66 -38.33
CA TYR A 538 13.34 -12.49 -38.74
C TYR A 538 13.04 -14.01 -38.83
N GLY A 539 11.77 -14.45 -38.76
CA GLY A 539 11.38 -15.87 -38.85
C GLY A 539 11.84 -16.78 -37.70
N ARG A 540 12.29 -16.19 -36.59
CA ARG A 540 12.84 -16.88 -35.40
C ARG A 540 11.82 -17.09 -34.27
N SER A 541 10.54 -16.80 -34.49
CA SER A 541 9.49 -16.95 -33.48
C SER A 541 8.32 -17.80 -33.97
N TRP A 542 7.60 -18.35 -33.02
CA TRP A 542 6.35 -19.07 -33.17
C TRP A 542 5.22 -18.24 -32.62
N GLN A 543 4.05 -18.35 -33.23
CA GLN A 543 2.84 -17.70 -32.77
C GLN A 543 1.70 -18.72 -32.76
N ILE A 544 0.95 -18.77 -31.66
CA ILE A 544 -0.35 -19.43 -31.60
C ILE A 544 -1.46 -18.40 -31.59
N LEU A 545 -2.50 -18.67 -32.36
CA LEU A 545 -3.74 -17.91 -32.40
C LEU A 545 -4.92 -18.86 -32.18
N ASN A 546 -5.76 -18.58 -31.19
CA ASN A 546 -7.07 -19.20 -31.07
C ASN A 546 -8.17 -18.24 -31.55
N THR A 547 -8.92 -18.66 -32.57
CA THR A 547 -9.95 -17.84 -33.25
C THR A 547 -11.35 -17.93 -32.63
N ASN A 548 -11.52 -18.68 -31.54
CA ASN A 548 -12.82 -18.88 -30.91
C ASN A 548 -13.25 -17.60 -30.16
N ARG A 549 -14.23 -16.89 -30.73
CA ARG A 549 -14.74 -15.63 -30.17
C ARG A 549 -15.30 -15.77 -28.75
N LYS A 550 -15.77 -16.96 -28.37
CA LYS A 550 -16.28 -17.23 -27.01
C LYS A 550 -15.17 -17.11 -25.96
N ILE A 551 -13.99 -17.68 -26.27
CA ILE A 551 -12.79 -17.60 -25.44
C ILE A 551 -12.29 -16.16 -25.38
N VAL A 552 -12.26 -15.46 -26.53
CA VAL A 552 -11.84 -14.05 -26.59
C VAL A 552 -12.70 -13.18 -25.68
N ARG A 553 -14.04 -13.31 -25.76
CA ARG A 553 -14.94 -12.54 -24.90
C ARG A 553 -14.80 -12.90 -23.42
N PHE A 554 -14.54 -14.16 -23.11
CA PHE A 554 -14.30 -14.60 -21.74
C PHE A 554 -13.06 -13.92 -21.13
N PHE A 555 -11.91 -13.96 -21.82
CA PHE A 555 -10.70 -13.28 -21.33
C PHE A 555 -10.80 -11.76 -21.36
N GLN A 556 -11.49 -11.19 -22.35
CA GLN A 556 -11.80 -9.75 -22.35
C GLN A 556 -12.59 -9.36 -21.10
N ALA A 557 -13.60 -10.14 -20.72
CA ALA A 557 -14.42 -9.87 -19.53
C ALA A 557 -13.61 -10.05 -18.22
N LEU A 558 -12.63 -10.96 -18.21
CA LEU A 558 -11.69 -11.12 -17.08
C LEU A 558 -10.65 -10.00 -16.96
N GLY A 559 -10.55 -9.10 -17.96
CA GLY A 559 -9.65 -7.96 -17.95
C GLY A 559 -8.39 -8.10 -18.83
N ALA A 560 -8.36 -9.05 -19.77
CA ALA A 560 -7.25 -9.16 -20.73
C ALA A 560 -7.14 -7.89 -21.60
N PRO A 561 -5.92 -7.39 -21.88
CA PRO A 561 -5.72 -6.23 -22.73
C PRO A 561 -6.13 -6.51 -24.17
N VAL A 562 -6.91 -5.58 -24.76
CA VAL A 562 -7.42 -5.67 -26.12
C VAL A 562 -6.74 -4.63 -27.02
N GLY A 563 -6.04 -5.10 -28.05
CA GLY A 563 -5.36 -4.26 -29.03
C GLY A 563 -3.92 -3.91 -28.65
N ASN A 564 -3.45 -2.75 -29.11
CA ASN A 564 -2.05 -2.35 -28.91
C ASN A 564 -1.84 -1.86 -27.47
N LYS A 565 -1.17 -2.69 -26.65
CA LYS A 565 -0.86 -2.43 -25.24
C LYS A 565 -0.20 -1.07 -25.00
N THR A 566 0.64 -0.59 -25.92
CA THR A 566 1.30 0.73 -25.79
C THR A 566 0.31 1.90 -25.79
N LYS A 567 -0.87 1.71 -26.41
CA LYS A 567 -1.90 2.74 -26.61
C LYS A 567 -3.11 2.60 -25.67
N ILE A 568 -3.13 1.60 -24.81
CA ILE A 568 -4.25 1.36 -23.87
C ILE A 568 -3.76 1.38 -22.42
N GLU A 569 -4.71 1.61 -21.51
CA GLU A 569 -4.49 1.43 -20.08
C GLU A 569 -4.30 -0.05 -19.76
N LEU A 570 -3.36 -0.34 -18.88
CA LEU A 570 -3.14 -1.67 -18.31
C LEU A 570 -3.61 -1.66 -16.86
N LYS A 571 -4.37 -2.68 -16.48
CA LYS A 571 -4.89 -2.86 -15.13
C LYS A 571 -4.84 -4.33 -14.77
N ILE A 572 -4.13 -4.68 -13.70
CA ILE A 572 -4.14 -6.06 -13.20
C ILE A 572 -5.51 -6.31 -12.57
N PRO A 573 -6.23 -7.37 -12.95
CA PRO A 573 -7.54 -7.66 -12.39
C PRO A 573 -7.47 -7.90 -10.88
N GLN A 574 -8.23 -7.12 -10.11
CA GLN A 574 -8.18 -7.18 -8.64
C GLN A 574 -8.55 -8.55 -8.07
N TRP A 575 -9.37 -9.32 -8.80
CA TRP A 575 -9.82 -10.64 -8.37
C TRP A 575 -8.67 -11.64 -8.19
N LEU A 576 -7.52 -11.43 -8.84
CA LEU A 576 -6.33 -12.27 -8.69
C LEU A 576 -5.85 -12.30 -7.24
N THR A 577 -5.87 -11.14 -6.56
CA THR A 577 -5.40 -11.00 -5.17
C THR A 577 -6.18 -11.86 -4.17
N PHE A 578 -7.35 -12.36 -4.55
CA PHE A 578 -8.18 -13.17 -3.69
C PHE A 578 -7.84 -14.67 -3.76
N ASN A 579 -7.08 -15.11 -4.78
CA ASN A 579 -6.60 -16.50 -4.90
C ASN A 579 -5.10 -16.48 -5.22
N LYS A 580 -4.28 -16.77 -4.22
CA LYS A 580 -2.81 -16.69 -4.33
C LYS A 580 -2.22 -17.59 -5.41
N CYS A 581 -2.79 -18.79 -5.61
CA CYS A 581 -2.34 -19.67 -6.68
C CYS A 581 -2.62 -19.07 -8.06
N ALA A 582 -3.79 -18.45 -8.24
CA ALA A 582 -4.10 -17.71 -9.47
C ALA A 582 -3.23 -16.45 -9.64
N GLU A 583 -2.98 -15.71 -8.56
CA GLU A 583 -2.07 -14.56 -8.56
C GLU A 583 -0.66 -14.97 -8.98
N ASP A 584 -0.13 -16.04 -8.38
CA ASP A 584 1.20 -16.57 -8.65
C ASP A 584 1.34 -17.03 -10.11
N GLU A 585 0.34 -17.75 -10.64
CA GLU A 585 0.31 -18.21 -12.04
C GLU A 585 0.22 -17.04 -13.03
N PHE A 586 -0.57 -16.00 -12.71
CA PHE A 586 -0.66 -14.80 -13.53
C PHE A 586 0.69 -14.08 -13.63
N PHE A 587 1.33 -13.81 -12.48
CA PHE A 587 2.62 -13.13 -12.45
C PHE A 587 3.73 -14.01 -13.00
N GLY A 588 3.68 -15.32 -12.78
CA GLY A 588 4.60 -16.30 -13.34
C GLY A 588 4.63 -16.27 -14.86
N ALA A 589 3.46 -16.29 -15.50
CA ALA A 589 3.33 -16.14 -16.95
C ALA A 589 3.78 -14.76 -17.45
N LEU A 590 3.40 -13.70 -16.72
CA LEU A 590 3.78 -12.35 -17.08
C LEU A 590 5.31 -12.16 -17.06
N PHE A 591 5.97 -12.58 -15.98
CA PHE A 591 7.42 -12.50 -15.87
C PHE A 591 8.11 -13.45 -16.85
N GLY A 592 7.55 -14.64 -17.11
CA GLY A 592 8.05 -15.52 -18.17
C GLY A 592 8.22 -14.76 -19.49
N SER A 593 7.23 -13.98 -19.88
CA SER A 593 7.29 -13.24 -21.15
C SER A 593 8.10 -11.92 -21.15
N GLU A 594 8.17 -11.19 -20.03
CA GLU A 594 8.65 -9.79 -20.03
C GLU A 594 9.94 -9.55 -19.23
N LEU A 595 10.50 -10.57 -18.57
CA LEU A 595 11.71 -10.41 -17.79
C LEU A 595 12.94 -10.22 -18.71
N GLY A 596 13.74 -9.19 -18.44
CA GLY A 596 15.01 -9.00 -19.13
C GLY A 596 15.96 -10.17 -18.88
N VAL A 597 16.62 -10.66 -19.94
CA VAL A 597 17.70 -11.66 -19.81
C VAL A 597 18.80 -11.08 -18.90
N PRO A 598 19.15 -11.74 -17.78
CA PRO A 598 20.19 -11.27 -16.90
C PRO A 598 21.52 -11.13 -17.66
N LYS A 599 22.08 -9.92 -17.69
CA LYS A 599 23.40 -9.69 -18.33
C LYS A 599 24.50 -9.79 -17.29
N VAL A 600 25.54 -10.57 -17.56
CA VAL A 600 26.73 -10.63 -16.70
C VAL A 600 27.76 -9.59 -17.18
N HIS A 601 28.36 -8.86 -16.25
CA HIS A 601 29.41 -7.90 -16.57
C HIS A 601 30.68 -8.63 -17.01
N LYS A 602 31.12 -8.45 -18.27
CA LYS A 602 32.26 -9.16 -18.89
C LYS A 602 33.54 -9.16 -18.05
N GLU A 603 33.80 -8.08 -17.30
CA GLU A 603 35.05 -7.91 -16.53
C GLU A 603 34.88 -7.98 -15.00
N LYS A 604 33.65 -8.03 -14.47
CA LYS A 604 33.38 -7.83 -13.02
C LYS A 604 32.58 -8.95 -12.36
N ASN A 605 32.41 -10.09 -13.04
CA ASN A 605 31.76 -11.30 -12.51
C ASN A 605 30.46 -11.05 -11.71
N ARG A 606 29.67 -10.03 -12.08
CA ARG A 606 28.44 -9.65 -11.39
C ARG A 606 27.29 -9.48 -12.37
N LEU A 607 26.07 -9.81 -11.92
CA LEU A 607 24.84 -9.54 -12.65
C LEU A 607 24.70 -8.01 -12.82
N GLN A 608 24.48 -7.54 -14.04
CA GLN A 608 24.31 -6.11 -14.34
C GLN A 608 22.90 -5.65 -14.04
N THR A 609 21.88 -6.35 -14.56
CA THR A 609 20.47 -5.94 -14.42
C THR A 609 19.54 -7.14 -14.38
N LEU A 610 18.49 -7.01 -13.58
CA LEU A 610 17.28 -7.83 -13.60
C LEU A 610 16.11 -6.85 -13.56
N ASP A 611 15.40 -6.70 -14.68
CA ASP A 611 14.36 -5.68 -14.81
C ASP A 611 13.13 -6.19 -15.55
N PHE A 612 11.96 -5.70 -15.13
CA PHE A 612 10.70 -5.85 -15.83
C PHE A 612 10.40 -4.55 -16.60
N CYS A 613 10.17 -4.66 -17.91
CA CYS A 613 10.03 -3.50 -18.78
C CYS A 613 8.58 -3.34 -19.27
N VAL A 614 8.09 -2.11 -19.34
CA VAL A 614 6.79 -1.80 -19.95
C VAL A 614 6.87 -0.48 -20.73
N THR A 615 6.26 -0.45 -21.91
CA THR A 615 6.20 0.75 -22.76
C THR A 615 4.78 1.31 -22.82
N GLY A 616 4.65 2.63 -22.86
CA GLY A 616 3.37 3.33 -23.02
C GLY A 616 3.53 4.64 -23.77
N LYS A 617 2.44 5.12 -24.38
CA LYS A 617 2.36 6.52 -24.82
C LYS A 617 2.58 7.48 -23.64
N ASN A 618 3.08 8.67 -23.92
CA ASN A 618 3.34 9.68 -22.89
C ASN A 618 2.08 10.05 -22.07
N GLU A 619 0.90 10.04 -22.70
CA GLU A 619 -0.40 10.25 -22.04
C GLU A 619 -0.71 9.18 -20.96
N LEU A 620 -0.20 7.97 -21.12
CA LEU A 620 -0.45 6.83 -20.23
C LEU A 620 0.61 6.66 -19.14
N MET A 621 1.48 7.65 -18.93
CA MET A 621 2.57 7.56 -17.95
C MET A 621 2.08 7.23 -16.54
N ASN A 622 1.00 7.87 -16.07
CA ASN A 622 0.44 7.60 -14.73
C ASN A 622 -0.08 6.17 -14.62
N ASN A 623 -0.78 5.69 -15.64
CA ASN A 623 -1.26 4.31 -15.71
C ASN A 623 -0.10 3.31 -15.67
N ARG A 624 1.03 3.57 -16.35
CA ARG A 624 2.21 2.70 -16.29
C ARG A 624 2.86 2.66 -14.92
N LEU A 625 2.96 3.81 -14.24
CA LEU A 625 3.47 3.86 -12.87
C LEU A 625 2.56 3.09 -11.91
N GLU A 626 1.25 3.21 -12.05
CA GLU A 626 0.29 2.45 -11.23
C GLU A 626 0.35 0.95 -11.50
N TYR A 627 0.44 0.55 -12.78
CA TYR A 627 0.66 -0.84 -13.18
C TYR A 627 1.95 -1.42 -12.56
N LEU A 628 3.07 -0.71 -12.65
CA LEU A 628 4.33 -1.14 -12.03
C LEU A 628 4.26 -1.17 -10.50
N LYS A 629 3.47 -0.29 -9.87
CA LYS A 629 3.23 -0.36 -8.42
C LYS A 629 2.49 -1.63 -8.02
N GLN A 630 1.50 -2.08 -8.81
CA GLN A 630 0.80 -3.34 -8.56
C GLN A 630 1.76 -4.55 -8.66
N ILE A 631 2.64 -4.57 -9.67
CA ILE A 631 3.70 -5.58 -9.79
C ILE A 631 4.65 -5.52 -8.58
N SER A 632 5.02 -4.31 -8.16
CA SER A 632 5.90 -4.08 -7.02
C SER A 632 5.29 -4.60 -5.72
N GLN A 633 3.98 -4.40 -5.51
CA GLN A 633 3.26 -4.95 -4.37
C GLN A 633 3.29 -6.48 -4.34
N TYR A 634 3.08 -7.14 -5.48
CA TYR A 634 3.20 -8.59 -5.58
C TYR A 634 4.61 -9.08 -5.23
N LEU A 635 5.65 -8.49 -5.81
CA LEU A 635 7.05 -8.86 -5.53
C LEU A 635 7.41 -8.64 -4.05
N ASN A 636 6.99 -7.51 -3.47
CA ASN A 636 7.21 -7.24 -2.04
C ASN A 636 6.50 -8.25 -1.15
N SER A 637 5.30 -8.75 -1.54
CA SER A 637 4.58 -9.81 -0.81
C SER A 637 5.34 -11.15 -0.79
N LYS A 638 6.27 -11.33 -1.73
CA LYS A 638 7.18 -12.48 -1.82
C LYS A 638 8.56 -12.19 -1.20
N GLU A 639 8.70 -11.07 -0.50
CA GLU A 639 9.95 -10.57 0.09
C GLU A 639 11.05 -10.26 -0.94
N ILE A 640 10.65 -10.00 -2.19
CA ILE A 640 11.57 -9.64 -3.26
C ILE A 640 11.72 -8.12 -3.28
N LYS A 641 12.94 -7.66 -3.03
CA LYS A 641 13.30 -6.25 -2.99
C LYS A 641 13.44 -5.67 -4.39
N ILE A 642 12.87 -4.48 -4.55
CA ILE A 642 12.97 -3.64 -5.74
C ILE A 642 13.86 -2.47 -5.39
N THR A 643 14.69 -2.06 -6.35
CA THR A 643 15.62 -0.94 -6.17
C THR A 643 14.96 0.37 -6.58
N ASP A 644 14.49 0.46 -7.83
CA ASP A 644 14.01 1.70 -8.44
C ASP A 644 13.07 1.43 -9.62
N ILE A 645 12.33 2.46 -10.04
CA ILE A 645 11.63 2.48 -11.32
C ILE A 645 12.32 3.50 -12.23
N TYR A 646 13.05 3.01 -13.23
CA TYR A 646 13.69 3.85 -14.22
C TYR A 646 12.71 4.23 -15.33
N LYS A 647 12.80 5.48 -15.78
CA LYS A 647 11.96 6.04 -16.85
C LYS A 647 12.85 6.62 -17.94
N LYS A 648 12.59 6.25 -19.19
CA LYS A 648 13.23 6.82 -20.37
C LYS A 648 12.20 7.24 -21.41
N GLN A 649 12.18 8.52 -21.77
CA GLN A 649 11.39 9.00 -22.88
C GLN A 649 12.08 8.71 -24.22
N ALA A 650 11.30 8.24 -25.18
CA ALA A 650 11.71 7.89 -26.53
C ALA A 650 10.64 8.39 -27.52
N GLY A 651 10.72 9.68 -27.88
CA GLY A 651 9.73 10.36 -28.71
C GLY A 651 8.35 10.43 -28.04
N GLU A 652 7.31 9.97 -28.74
CA GLU A 652 5.93 9.93 -28.24
C GLU A 652 5.66 8.82 -27.20
N LYS A 653 6.67 7.99 -26.92
CA LYS A 653 6.57 6.85 -26.00
C LYS A 653 7.50 7.04 -24.81
N THR A 654 7.12 6.45 -23.70
CA THR A 654 7.95 6.31 -22.52
C THR A 654 8.14 4.84 -22.21
N ILE A 655 9.40 4.46 -21.97
CA ILE A 655 9.82 3.13 -21.53
C ILE A 655 10.03 3.22 -20.02
N PHE A 656 9.40 2.31 -19.28
CA PHE A 656 9.56 2.16 -17.85
C PHE A 656 10.22 0.82 -17.54
N ARG A 657 11.12 0.81 -16.57
CA ARG A 657 11.83 -0.39 -16.11
C ARG A 657 11.77 -0.48 -14.59
N LEU A 658 11.17 -1.55 -14.10
CA LEU A 658 11.15 -1.90 -12.68
C LEU A 658 12.42 -2.70 -12.36
N MET A 659 13.33 -2.10 -11.61
CA MET A 659 14.65 -2.68 -11.30
C MET A 659 14.53 -3.58 -10.07
N ILE A 660 14.78 -4.88 -10.25
CA ILE A 660 14.82 -5.85 -9.16
C ILE A 660 16.24 -5.87 -8.58
N SER A 661 16.36 -5.93 -7.25
CA SER A 661 17.67 -5.92 -6.60
C SER A 661 18.49 -7.14 -7.03
N ILE A 662 19.69 -6.89 -7.55
CA ILE A 662 20.67 -7.90 -7.99
C ILE A 662 21.51 -8.50 -6.85
N LYS A 663 21.22 -8.15 -5.58
CA LYS A 663 21.84 -8.83 -4.43
C LYS A 663 21.51 -10.32 -4.48
N LEU A 664 22.50 -11.17 -4.25
CA LEU A 664 22.39 -12.61 -4.44
C LEU A 664 21.14 -13.21 -3.76
N ASP A 665 20.95 -12.97 -2.45
CA ASP A 665 19.79 -13.46 -1.69
C ASP A 665 18.43 -13.03 -2.28
N ASN A 666 18.39 -11.85 -2.92
CA ASN A 666 17.18 -11.34 -3.52
C ASN A 666 16.86 -12.03 -4.85
N VAL A 667 17.90 -12.28 -5.65
CA VAL A 667 17.80 -13.00 -6.92
C VAL A 667 17.39 -14.45 -6.68
N ILE A 668 17.94 -15.09 -5.64
CA ILE A 668 17.55 -16.44 -5.23
C ILE A 668 16.09 -16.47 -4.83
N ARG A 669 15.65 -15.59 -3.92
CA ARG A 669 14.23 -15.49 -3.54
C ARG A 669 13.32 -15.25 -4.74
N PHE A 670 13.75 -14.45 -5.71
CA PHE A 670 13.00 -14.20 -6.93
C PHE A 670 12.79 -15.49 -7.74
N PHE A 671 13.84 -16.26 -7.98
CA PHE A 671 13.76 -17.53 -8.71
C PHE A 671 13.18 -18.70 -7.92
N GLU A 672 13.19 -18.65 -6.59
CA GLU A 672 12.59 -19.68 -5.74
C GLU A 672 11.09 -19.45 -5.53
N LYS A 673 10.65 -18.19 -5.38
CA LYS A 673 9.27 -17.86 -5.00
C LYS A 673 8.36 -17.54 -6.19
N ILE A 674 8.91 -17.36 -7.39
CA ILE A 674 8.15 -17.15 -8.62
C ILE A 674 8.32 -18.38 -9.50
N ASP A 675 7.21 -19.02 -9.84
CA ASP A 675 7.18 -20.08 -10.84
C ASP A 675 7.02 -19.45 -12.22
N PHE A 676 7.98 -19.66 -13.11
CA PHE A 676 7.98 -19.03 -14.43
C PHE A 676 7.30 -19.97 -15.41
N HIS A 677 6.13 -19.55 -15.88
CA HIS A 677 5.39 -20.26 -16.92
C HIS A 677 5.50 -19.52 -18.24
N ILE A 678 5.34 -20.23 -19.35
CA ILE A 678 5.26 -19.62 -20.68
C ILE A 678 6.48 -18.70 -20.88
N LYS A 679 7.62 -19.37 -21.04
CA LYS A 679 8.88 -18.84 -21.57
C LYS A 679 9.81 -18.07 -20.63
N PHE A 680 10.20 -18.66 -19.50
CA PHE A 680 11.58 -18.48 -19.01
C PHE A 680 12.37 -19.75 -19.31
N HIS A 681 13.24 -19.73 -20.33
CA HIS A 681 14.34 -20.69 -20.37
C HIS A 681 15.31 -20.17 -19.30
N PRO A 682 15.43 -20.82 -18.13
CA PRO A 682 16.61 -20.54 -17.35
C PRO A 682 17.76 -20.91 -18.31
N LEU A 683 18.83 -20.13 -18.40
CA LEU A 683 20.13 -20.81 -18.52
C LEU A 683 20.04 -22.10 -17.69
N ASN A 684 20.42 -23.28 -18.17
CA ASN A 684 20.37 -24.55 -17.43
C ASN A 684 20.90 -24.42 -15.97
N ILE A 685 20.08 -23.90 -15.05
CA ILE A 685 20.50 -23.34 -13.75
C ILE A 685 19.62 -23.92 -12.65
N SER A 686 18.40 -24.39 -12.94
CA SER A 686 17.49 -24.84 -11.86
C SER A 686 18.03 -26.02 -11.03
N VAL A 687 18.88 -26.88 -11.60
CA VAL A 687 19.52 -27.98 -10.86
C VAL A 687 20.99 -27.67 -10.53
N PRO A 688 21.84 -27.20 -11.47
CA PRO A 688 23.25 -26.92 -11.16
C PRO A 688 23.40 -25.79 -10.14
N PHE A 689 22.62 -24.71 -10.22
CA PHE A 689 22.66 -23.66 -9.18
C PHE A 689 22.05 -24.13 -7.88
N LYS A 690 20.96 -24.92 -7.86
CA LYS A 690 20.40 -25.43 -6.60
C LYS A 690 21.40 -26.33 -5.86
N THR A 691 22.08 -27.23 -6.57
CA THR A 691 23.08 -28.13 -5.99
C THR A 691 24.34 -27.36 -5.56
N LEU A 692 24.81 -26.42 -6.38
CA LEU A 692 25.99 -25.61 -6.03
C LEU A 692 25.70 -24.62 -4.90
N PHE A 693 24.46 -24.09 -4.84
CA PHE A 693 24.00 -23.16 -3.80
C PHE A 693 23.85 -23.86 -2.45
N TYR A 694 23.32 -25.10 -2.42
CA TYR A 694 23.30 -25.93 -1.22
C TYR A 694 24.72 -26.21 -0.67
N LEU A 695 25.70 -26.35 -1.56
CA LEU A 695 27.10 -26.59 -1.20
C LEU A 695 27.80 -25.31 -0.69
N THR A 696 27.47 -24.13 -1.24
CA THR A 696 28.06 -22.85 -0.80
C THR A 696 27.44 -22.30 0.49
N THR A 697 26.14 -22.52 0.75
CA THR A 697 25.48 -22.05 1.99
C THR A 697 25.85 -22.84 3.23
N ASN A 698 26.26 -24.11 3.08
CA ASN A 698 26.55 -24.99 4.23
C ASN A 698 28.02 -24.98 4.69
N ASN A 699 28.87 -24.10 4.15
CA ASN A 699 30.29 -24.00 4.53
C ASN A 699 31.05 -25.36 4.46
N LEU A 700 30.56 -26.28 3.62
CA LEU A 700 31.17 -27.59 3.44
C LEU A 700 32.44 -27.39 2.59
N ARG A 701 33.60 -27.76 3.14
CA ARG A 701 34.84 -27.93 2.38
C ARG A 701 34.69 -29.14 1.45
N ALA A 702 33.88 -29.02 0.40
CA ALA A 702 33.60 -30.10 -0.53
C ALA A 702 34.61 -30.09 -1.68
N ILE A 703 35.16 -31.27 -1.99
CA ILE A 703 35.89 -31.53 -3.23
C ILE A 703 34.84 -31.96 -4.25
N ILE A 704 34.66 -31.19 -5.33
CA ILE A 704 33.66 -31.48 -6.37
C ILE A 704 34.38 -32.13 -7.54
N CYS A 705 34.10 -33.41 -7.81
CA CYS A 705 34.58 -34.14 -8.98
C CYS A 705 33.47 -34.18 -10.04
N PHE A 706 33.78 -33.80 -11.28
CA PHE A 706 32.84 -33.79 -12.40
C PHE A 706 33.27 -34.83 -13.45
N ASP A 707 32.89 -36.09 -13.24
CA ASP A 707 33.24 -37.18 -14.18
C ASP A 707 32.14 -37.44 -15.23
N GLU A 708 30.90 -36.97 -15.00
CA GLU A 708 29.73 -37.32 -15.84
C GLU A 708 28.96 -36.13 -16.45
N PHE A 709 29.48 -34.91 -16.33
CA PHE A 709 28.73 -33.69 -16.72
C PHE A 709 28.40 -33.63 -18.23
N GLU A 710 29.17 -34.30 -19.08
CA GLU A 710 28.95 -34.36 -20.53
C GLU A 710 27.88 -35.36 -20.98
N ARG A 711 27.64 -36.44 -20.22
CA ARG A 711 26.68 -37.48 -20.62
C ARG A 711 25.21 -37.06 -20.47
N LEU A 712 24.92 -36.10 -19.59
CA LEU A 712 23.56 -35.66 -19.26
C LEU A 712 23.09 -34.43 -20.05
N ASN A 713 23.92 -33.88 -20.94
CA ASN A 713 23.62 -32.64 -21.65
C ASN A 713 23.75 -32.81 -23.18
N PRO A 714 22.64 -32.87 -23.93
CA PRO A 714 22.69 -32.97 -25.40
C PRO A 714 23.19 -31.66 -26.06
N ASN A 715 23.19 -30.54 -25.32
CA ASN A 715 23.77 -29.28 -25.75
C ASN A 715 25.05 -29.04 -24.95
N LYS A 716 26.20 -29.42 -25.53
CA LYS A 716 27.55 -29.24 -24.95
C LYS A 716 27.68 -27.86 -24.29
N VAL A 717 27.89 -27.83 -22.98
CA VAL A 717 28.18 -26.59 -22.24
C VAL A 717 29.61 -26.16 -22.62
N SER A 718 29.80 -24.92 -23.07
CA SER A 718 31.13 -24.47 -23.50
C SER A 718 32.10 -24.39 -22.32
N PHE A 719 33.37 -24.77 -22.57
CA PHE A 719 34.45 -24.72 -21.58
C PHE A 719 34.62 -23.32 -20.95
N GLU A 720 34.39 -22.26 -21.72
CA GLU A 720 34.39 -20.88 -21.22
C GLU A 720 33.29 -20.61 -20.17
N THR A 721 32.12 -21.21 -20.34
CA THR A 721 31.02 -21.12 -19.36
C THR A 721 31.39 -21.83 -18.07
N LEU A 722 32.08 -22.98 -18.19
CA LEU A 722 32.60 -23.74 -17.07
C LEU A 722 33.71 -22.98 -16.31
N LEU A 723 34.63 -22.33 -17.03
CA LEU A 723 35.68 -21.49 -16.45
C LEU A 723 35.13 -20.25 -15.74
N GLY A 724 34.12 -19.59 -16.31
CA GLY A 724 33.40 -18.50 -15.65
C GLY A 724 32.74 -18.93 -14.34
N PHE A 725 32.22 -20.16 -14.31
CA PHE A 725 31.62 -20.77 -13.12
C PHE A 725 32.66 -21.10 -12.03
N ILE A 726 33.83 -21.63 -12.41
CA ILE A 726 34.95 -21.92 -11.49
C ILE A 726 35.52 -20.63 -10.90
N SER A 727 35.62 -19.55 -11.69
CA SER A 727 36.07 -18.25 -11.19
C SER A 727 35.16 -17.71 -10.09
N LEU A 728 33.84 -17.90 -10.24
CA LEU A 728 32.84 -17.43 -9.28
C LEU A 728 32.94 -18.19 -7.94
N LEU A 729 33.34 -19.46 -7.97
CA LEU A 729 33.56 -20.30 -6.78
C LEU A 729 34.85 -19.92 -6.02
N LYS A 730 35.90 -19.51 -6.74
CA LYS A 730 37.18 -19.09 -6.13
C LYS A 730 37.06 -17.79 -5.33
N GLU A 731 36.17 -16.87 -5.72
CA GLU A 731 35.99 -15.58 -5.04
C GLU A 731 35.46 -15.70 -3.60
N ASN A 732 34.86 -16.83 -3.20
CA ASN A 732 34.30 -17.03 -1.86
C ASN A 732 35.30 -17.59 -0.81
N ASN A 733 36.58 -17.78 -1.14
CA ASN A 733 37.66 -18.22 -0.23
C ASN A 733 37.42 -19.53 0.59
N SER A 734 36.30 -20.23 0.41
CA SER A 734 35.88 -21.39 1.20
C SER A 734 35.89 -22.73 0.45
N CYS A 735 36.12 -22.73 -0.87
CA CYS A 735 36.16 -23.93 -1.71
C CYS A 735 37.57 -24.22 -2.27
N LYS A 736 38.03 -25.47 -2.16
CA LYS A 736 39.16 -26.00 -2.94
C LYS A 736 38.59 -26.83 -4.09
N VAL A 737 38.78 -26.38 -5.33
CA VAL A 737 38.28 -27.06 -6.54
C VAL A 737 39.43 -27.90 -7.13
N ILE A 738 39.21 -29.20 -7.35
CA ILE A 738 40.09 -30.09 -8.13
C ILE A 738 39.28 -30.57 -9.34
N ILE A 739 39.84 -30.41 -10.54
CA ILE A 739 39.23 -30.81 -11.79
C ILE A 739 40.04 -31.99 -12.32
N ILE A 740 39.39 -33.12 -12.59
CA ILE A 740 39.97 -34.21 -13.38
C ILE A 740 39.22 -34.20 -14.70
N VAL A 741 39.92 -33.87 -15.78
CA VAL A 741 39.42 -33.93 -17.16
C VAL A 741 39.93 -35.26 -17.73
N ASN A 742 39.03 -36.07 -18.28
CA ASN A 742 39.42 -37.34 -18.89
C ASN A 742 40.18 -37.07 -20.20
N GLU A 743 41.21 -37.87 -20.49
CA GLU A 743 42.29 -37.64 -21.48
C GLU A 743 41.89 -37.51 -22.97
N ASN A 744 40.60 -37.44 -23.32
CA ASN A 744 40.16 -37.57 -24.71
C ASN A 744 39.57 -36.31 -25.37
N GLU A 745 39.71 -35.12 -24.78
CA GLU A 745 39.42 -33.87 -25.49
C GLU A 745 40.63 -32.91 -25.43
N THR A 746 41.31 -32.77 -26.58
CA THR A 746 42.34 -31.78 -26.94
C THR A 746 41.77 -30.38 -27.14
#